data_AF-A0A1C5H963-F1
#
_entry.id   AF-A0A1C5H963-F1
#
_cell.length_a   1.000
_cell.length_b   1.000
_cell.length_c   1.000
_cell.angle_alpha   90.00
_cell.angle_beta   90.00
_cell.angle_gamma   90.00
#
_symmetry.space_group_name_H-M   'P 1'
#
loop_
_entity.id
_entity.type
_entity.pdbx_description
1 polymer ?
#
loop_
_entity_poly.entity_id
_entity_poly.type
_entity_poly.pdbx_seq_one_letter_code
_entity_poly.pdbx_strand_id
1 'polypeptide(L)'
;MTVGLVAATAAGRRHARILADAWPHARLVESTGVADALRTAWTECGAVVAFLATGAVVRILAPLLGDKRTDPAVVVVDEAARHAVALLGGHAGGANTLAGEVAALLDARPVVTTATDAVGLPGLDALGWPVEGAVAAVSRAILDGEPVRLLADATWPLPALPPNVLIETIANDAATPTDAATSEIPATPVDPAVPSPPAGADGAAGSGVAGRHRAHGADPDGADPDGADPDGADPDGADPDGGTSDGGTSDGGTSDGGTSDGGTSDGGTSDGGTSDGGTSDGGTSDGGTSDGGTSDGGTSDGGTSDGGTSDGGTSDGGTSDGGTSDVGTSDGGWRLLVTDRIVPLDERTAVLRPPSLVAGIGSSRGVAAAEVSALLHRALADAGLAPASLRCLASVDLKADEEGILATARALGVPLETRPAAELAAVDVPHPSEVVRAVVGTPSVAEAAALAGGGTLLVPKTASAMATVAVARHAPRGRLAVVGLGPGAPDLRTPRAVAELRRAAVVVGLDQYVDQVRDLLRPGTRVLASGLGAEEERARAAVAEATVGQAVALVGSGDAGVYAMASPALEYADGRIDVVGVPGVTAGLAAAALLGAPIGHDHVYLSLSDLHTPWEVIERRVAAAAEADLVALLYNPRSRARDWQLGAVLKTFAAHRPPATPVGVVRNASRDGEQVHLATVATLDPAVVDMYSVVVVGSSQTRVVAGRMVTPRGYRWQR
;
A
#
# COMPACT_ATOMS: atom_id res chain seq x y z
N MET A 1 -10.94 -16.55 -4.77
CA MET A 1 -10.53 -17.74 -3.98
C MET A 1 -11.61 -17.98 -2.94
N THR A 2 -12.11 -19.20 -2.78
CA THR A 2 -13.19 -19.50 -1.82
C THR A 2 -12.60 -19.94 -0.49
N VAL A 3 -13.13 -19.44 0.62
CA VAL A 3 -12.70 -19.82 1.98
C VAL A 3 -13.75 -20.73 2.63
N GLY A 4 -13.33 -21.91 3.07
CA GLY A 4 -14.18 -22.86 3.80
C GLY A 4 -14.10 -22.65 5.30
N LEU A 5 -15.21 -22.26 5.93
CA LEU A 5 -15.31 -22.07 7.38
C LEU A 5 -15.88 -23.35 8.01
N VAL A 6 -15.17 -23.93 8.97
CA VAL A 6 -15.52 -25.24 9.58
C VAL A 6 -15.58 -25.12 11.09
N ALA A 7 -16.71 -25.48 11.71
CA ALA A 7 -16.92 -25.28 13.15
C ALA A 7 -17.72 -26.39 13.84
N ALA A 8 -17.09 -27.05 14.82
CA ALA A 8 -17.71 -28.12 15.60
C ALA A 8 -18.79 -27.58 16.56
N THR A 9 -18.54 -26.45 17.20
CA THR A 9 -19.28 -25.95 18.37
C THR A 9 -20.25 -24.82 18.03
N ALA A 10 -21.13 -24.50 18.97
CA ALA A 10 -22.01 -23.34 18.84
C ALA A 10 -21.27 -21.99 18.95
N ALA A 11 -20.10 -21.93 19.62
CA ALA A 11 -19.27 -20.72 19.65
C ALA A 11 -18.47 -20.55 18.35
N GLY A 12 -17.81 -21.62 17.87
CA GLY A 12 -17.16 -21.63 16.57
C GLY A 12 -18.10 -21.23 15.43
N ARG A 13 -19.36 -21.71 15.45
CA ARG A 13 -20.39 -21.28 14.48
C ARG A 13 -20.85 -19.82 14.62
N ARG A 14 -20.61 -19.14 15.75
CA ARG A 14 -20.79 -17.68 15.85
C ARG A 14 -19.61 -16.94 15.23
N HIS A 15 -18.38 -17.33 15.58
CA HIS A 15 -17.17 -16.70 15.04
C HIS A 15 -17.06 -16.88 13.51
N ALA A 16 -17.42 -18.06 13.00
CA ALA A 16 -17.52 -18.31 11.56
C ALA A 16 -18.56 -17.43 10.84
N ARG A 17 -19.64 -16.99 11.52
CA ARG A 17 -20.62 -16.07 10.91
C ARG A 17 -20.07 -14.67 10.75
N ILE A 18 -19.36 -14.14 11.75
CA ILE A 18 -18.66 -12.84 11.66
C ILE A 18 -17.78 -12.78 10.40
N LEU A 19 -17.08 -13.88 10.08
CA LEU A 19 -16.25 -13.99 8.88
C LEU A 19 -17.06 -14.14 7.58
N ALA A 20 -18.15 -14.92 7.58
CA ALA A 20 -19.03 -15.04 6.41
C ALA A 20 -19.76 -13.73 6.08
N ASP A 21 -20.20 -12.99 7.11
CA ASP A 21 -20.86 -11.69 7.01
C ASP A 21 -19.89 -10.60 6.50
N ALA A 22 -18.59 -10.72 6.84
CA ALA A 22 -17.53 -9.81 6.37
C ALA A 22 -16.94 -10.19 5.00
N TRP A 23 -16.92 -11.48 4.63
CA TRP A 23 -16.27 -11.98 3.42
C TRP A 23 -17.26 -12.70 2.49
N PRO A 24 -17.76 -12.04 1.42
CA PRO A 24 -18.69 -12.64 0.44
C PRO A 24 -18.17 -13.87 -0.32
N HIS A 25 -16.90 -14.24 -0.14
CA HIS A 25 -16.25 -15.40 -0.74
C HIS A 25 -15.94 -16.52 0.29
N ALA A 26 -16.36 -16.34 1.55
CA ALA A 26 -16.28 -17.35 2.59
C ALA A 26 -17.65 -18.02 2.79
N ARG A 27 -17.66 -19.34 3.05
CA ARG A 27 -18.88 -20.10 3.34
C ARG A 27 -18.69 -21.03 4.52
N LEU A 28 -19.73 -21.21 5.33
CA LEU A 28 -19.78 -22.30 6.30
C LEU A 28 -19.92 -23.62 5.54
N VAL A 29 -19.05 -24.58 5.81
CA VAL A 29 -19.10 -25.93 5.22
C VAL A 29 -19.80 -26.85 6.21
N GLU A 30 -21.02 -27.27 5.87
CA GLU A 30 -21.82 -28.19 6.68
C GLU A 30 -21.69 -29.63 6.17
N SER A 31 -21.64 -30.59 7.10
CA SER A 31 -21.58 -32.03 6.81
C SER A 31 -22.05 -32.83 8.03
N THR A 32 -22.18 -34.15 7.90
CA THR A 32 -22.66 -35.06 8.96
C THR A 32 -21.74 -35.09 10.18
N GLY A 33 -20.46 -34.81 10.01
CA GLY A 33 -19.48 -34.67 11.08
C GLY A 33 -18.44 -33.59 10.75
N VAL A 34 -17.84 -32.98 11.78
CA VAL A 34 -16.87 -31.89 11.57
C VAL A 34 -15.58 -32.35 10.85
N ALA A 35 -15.22 -33.62 10.99
CA ALA A 35 -14.11 -34.20 10.23
C ALA A 35 -14.43 -34.22 8.72
N ASP A 36 -15.64 -34.59 8.33
CA ASP A 36 -16.05 -34.65 6.94
C ASP A 36 -16.25 -33.24 6.36
N ALA A 37 -16.81 -32.30 7.13
CA ALA A 37 -16.85 -30.88 6.76
C ALA A 37 -15.43 -30.31 6.50
N LEU A 38 -14.43 -30.73 7.29
CA LEU A 38 -13.04 -30.31 7.11
C LEU A 38 -12.40 -30.92 5.85
N ARG A 39 -12.75 -32.17 5.49
CA ARG A 39 -12.33 -32.80 4.22
C ARG A 39 -13.00 -32.14 3.01
N THR A 40 -14.31 -31.86 3.10
CA THR A 40 -15.05 -31.11 2.06
C THR A 40 -14.44 -29.72 1.87
N ALA A 41 -14.13 -29.00 2.95
CA ALA A 41 -13.47 -27.70 2.87
C ALA A 41 -12.08 -27.78 2.22
N TRP A 42 -11.27 -28.79 2.55
CA TRP A 42 -9.96 -29.05 1.92
C TRP A 42 -10.07 -29.32 0.41
N THR A 43 -11.10 -30.05 -0.04
CA THR A 43 -11.27 -30.41 -1.45
C THR A 43 -11.93 -29.30 -2.29
N GLU A 44 -12.82 -28.50 -1.71
CA GLU A 44 -13.66 -27.55 -2.45
C GLU A 44 -13.31 -26.05 -2.24
N CYS A 45 -12.35 -25.72 -1.38
CA CYS A 45 -11.97 -24.34 -1.06
C CYS A 45 -10.46 -24.14 -1.18
N GLY A 46 -10.02 -22.95 -1.60
CA GLY A 46 -8.59 -22.62 -1.72
C GLY A 46 -7.93 -22.36 -0.36
N ALA A 47 -8.72 -22.02 0.66
CA ALA A 47 -8.26 -21.92 2.04
C ALA A 47 -9.36 -22.34 3.01
N VAL A 48 -8.98 -22.65 4.24
CA VAL A 48 -9.86 -23.17 5.29
C VAL A 48 -9.61 -22.43 6.61
N VAL A 49 -10.68 -22.02 7.30
CA VAL A 49 -10.64 -21.51 8.68
C VAL A 49 -11.39 -22.48 9.60
N ALA A 50 -10.66 -23.12 10.52
CA ALA A 50 -11.14 -24.22 11.34
C ALA A 50 -11.29 -23.81 12.82
N PHE A 51 -12.53 -23.70 13.30
CA PHE A 51 -12.90 -23.43 14.69
C PHE A 51 -12.91 -24.74 15.49
N LEU A 52 -11.69 -25.20 15.80
CA LEU A 52 -11.34 -26.53 16.28
C LEU A 52 -10.04 -26.46 17.09
N ALA A 53 -9.76 -27.46 17.92
CA ALA A 53 -8.42 -27.62 18.48
C ALA A 53 -7.42 -28.02 17.38
N THR A 54 -6.25 -27.36 17.33
CA THR A 54 -5.22 -27.59 16.30
C THR A 54 -4.82 -29.06 16.16
N GLY A 55 -4.67 -29.77 17.28
CA GLY A 55 -4.35 -31.20 17.31
C GLY A 55 -5.45 -32.13 16.78
N ALA A 56 -6.68 -31.63 16.54
CA ALA A 56 -7.72 -32.35 15.80
C ALA A 56 -7.63 -32.06 14.29
N VAL A 57 -7.46 -30.79 13.90
CA VAL A 57 -7.28 -30.35 12.50
C VAL A 57 -6.10 -31.10 11.86
N VAL A 58 -4.94 -31.14 12.53
CA VAL A 58 -3.75 -31.89 12.09
C VAL A 58 -4.07 -33.37 11.84
N ARG A 59 -4.79 -34.05 12.74
CA ARG A 59 -5.11 -35.49 12.58
C ARG A 59 -6.08 -35.78 11.44
N ILE A 60 -6.96 -34.82 11.10
CA ILE A 60 -7.95 -34.98 10.04
C ILE A 60 -7.33 -34.70 8.66
N LEU A 61 -6.42 -33.72 8.58
CA LEU A 61 -5.79 -33.27 7.33
C LEU A 61 -4.46 -33.96 7.01
N ALA A 62 -3.71 -34.47 7.99
CA ALA A 62 -2.43 -35.15 7.74
C ALA A 62 -2.50 -36.29 6.68
N PRO A 63 -3.58 -37.09 6.58
CA PRO A 63 -3.73 -38.09 5.50
C PRO A 63 -4.08 -37.51 4.11
N LEU A 64 -4.23 -36.19 3.98
CA LEU A 64 -4.63 -35.48 2.76
C LEU A 64 -3.57 -34.50 2.25
N LEU A 65 -2.44 -34.35 2.95
CA LEU A 65 -1.33 -33.47 2.56
C LEU A 65 -0.65 -33.99 1.29
N GLY A 66 -0.34 -33.10 0.36
CA GLY A 66 0.27 -33.39 -0.92
C GLY A 66 1.53 -32.54 -1.15
N ASP A 67 1.40 -31.49 -1.97
CA ASP A 67 2.45 -30.51 -2.20
C ASP A 67 2.05 -29.18 -1.53
N LYS A 68 2.94 -28.64 -0.70
CA LYS A 68 2.84 -27.31 -0.09
C LYS A 68 2.56 -26.15 -1.07
N ARG A 69 2.74 -26.36 -2.38
CA ARG A 69 2.40 -25.43 -3.47
C ARG A 69 0.93 -25.47 -3.91
N THR A 70 0.23 -26.58 -3.66
CA THR A 70 -1.16 -26.85 -4.09
C THR A 70 -2.13 -27.08 -2.93
N ASP A 71 -1.61 -27.52 -1.79
CA ASP A 71 -2.37 -27.73 -0.56
C ASP A 71 -3.00 -26.41 -0.07
N PRO A 72 -4.30 -26.40 0.30
CA PRO A 72 -4.98 -25.21 0.80
C PRO A 72 -4.30 -24.57 2.02
N ALA A 73 -4.34 -23.24 2.10
CA ALA A 73 -4.03 -22.53 3.34
C ALA A 73 -4.99 -22.95 4.46
N VAL A 74 -4.47 -23.27 5.64
CA VAL A 74 -5.29 -23.62 6.80
C VAL A 74 -4.96 -22.72 7.98
N VAL A 75 -5.97 -22.02 8.49
CA VAL A 75 -5.93 -21.27 9.74
C VAL A 75 -6.80 -21.97 10.78
N VAL A 76 -6.30 -22.12 12.01
CA VAL A 76 -7.05 -22.68 13.14
C VAL A 76 -7.35 -21.61 14.17
N VAL A 77 -8.58 -21.56 14.65
CA VAL A 77 -9.04 -20.61 15.68
C VAL A 77 -9.49 -21.38 16.92
N ASP A 78 -9.01 -20.99 18.11
CA ASP A 78 -9.46 -21.62 19.36
C ASP A 78 -10.92 -21.27 19.71
N GLU A 79 -11.57 -22.09 20.54
CA GLU A 79 -13.00 -21.94 20.89
C GLU A 79 -13.35 -20.54 21.45
N ALA A 80 -12.38 -19.87 22.07
CA ALA A 80 -12.49 -18.53 22.65
C ALA A 80 -12.01 -17.39 21.71
N ALA A 81 -11.65 -17.69 20.46
CA ALA A 81 -11.15 -16.75 19.46
C ALA A 81 -9.97 -15.86 19.94
N ARG A 82 -9.07 -16.39 20.76
CA ARG A 82 -7.88 -15.67 21.25
C ARG A 82 -6.69 -15.81 20.32
N HIS A 83 -6.64 -16.87 19.53
CA HIS A 83 -5.55 -17.13 18.59
C HIS A 83 -6.07 -17.57 17.22
N ALA A 84 -5.53 -16.98 16.16
CA ALA A 84 -5.68 -17.43 14.78
C ALA A 84 -4.32 -17.96 14.30
N VAL A 85 -4.18 -19.29 14.23
CA VAL A 85 -2.91 -19.99 13.98
C VAL A 85 -2.78 -20.35 12.51
N ALA A 86 -1.78 -19.82 11.81
CA ALA A 86 -1.40 -20.29 10.48
C ALA A 86 -0.80 -21.70 10.60
N LEU A 87 -1.51 -22.73 10.12
CA LEU A 87 -1.17 -24.14 10.35
C LEU A 87 -0.54 -24.82 9.12
N LEU A 88 -1.06 -24.55 7.92
CA LEU A 88 -0.58 -25.12 6.65
C LEU A 88 -0.60 -24.03 5.57
N GLY A 89 0.37 -24.05 4.64
CA GLY A 89 0.40 -23.11 3.51
C GLY A 89 0.82 -21.67 3.89
N GLY A 90 1.89 -21.50 4.67
CA GLY A 90 2.32 -20.22 5.29
C GLY A 90 2.41 -19.00 4.36
N HIS A 91 3.52 -18.83 3.63
CA HIS A 91 3.70 -17.66 2.74
C HIS A 91 2.88 -17.78 1.45
N ALA A 92 3.35 -18.55 0.45
CA ALA A 92 2.73 -18.60 -0.87
C ALA A 92 1.36 -19.32 -0.89
N GLY A 93 1.06 -20.15 0.11
CA GLY A 93 -0.29 -20.68 0.32
C GLY A 93 -1.27 -19.62 0.86
N GLY A 94 -0.77 -18.56 1.51
CA GLY A 94 -1.56 -17.43 2.02
C GLY A 94 -2.01 -17.53 3.47
N ALA A 95 -1.68 -18.60 4.21
CA ALA A 95 -2.19 -18.80 5.58
C ALA A 95 -1.66 -17.78 6.59
N ASN A 96 -0.46 -17.22 6.38
CA ASN A 96 0.07 -16.17 7.25
C ASN A 96 -0.75 -14.88 7.13
N THR A 97 -1.12 -14.51 5.90
CA THR A 97 -2.02 -13.38 5.61
C THR A 97 -3.41 -13.66 6.19
N LEU A 98 -3.99 -14.82 5.87
CA LEU A 98 -5.32 -15.21 6.33
C LEU A 98 -5.41 -15.26 7.87
N ALA A 99 -4.35 -15.69 8.57
CA ALA A 99 -4.31 -15.67 10.03
C ALA A 99 -4.36 -14.23 10.59
N GLY A 100 -3.72 -13.28 9.93
CA GLY A 100 -3.82 -11.85 10.25
C GLY A 100 -5.21 -11.26 9.97
N GLU A 101 -5.82 -11.64 8.86
CA GLU A 101 -7.16 -11.19 8.46
C GLU A 101 -8.27 -11.77 9.36
N VAL A 102 -8.19 -13.07 9.70
CA VAL A 102 -9.05 -13.73 10.69
C VAL A 102 -8.88 -13.08 12.07
N ALA A 103 -7.64 -12.80 12.46
CA ALA A 103 -7.34 -12.15 13.74
C ALA A 103 -7.98 -10.76 13.85
N ALA A 104 -7.85 -9.92 12.81
CA ALA A 104 -8.40 -8.57 12.79
C ALA A 104 -9.94 -8.53 12.87
N LEU A 105 -10.65 -9.56 12.38
CA LEU A 105 -12.12 -9.64 12.46
C LEU A 105 -12.66 -10.25 13.75
N LEU A 106 -11.84 -11.00 14.49
CA LEU A 106 -12.26 -11.71 15.72
C LEU A 106 -11.65 -11.14 17.01
N ASP A 107 -10.86 -10.07 16.93
CA ASP A 107 -10.02 -9.55 18.02
C ASP A 107 -9.06 -10.63 18.61
N ALA A 108 -8.57 -11.51 17.72
CA ALA A 108 -7.66 -12.60 18.06
C ALA A 108 -6.20 -12.18 17.85
N ARG A 109 -5.27 -12.90 18.48
CA ARG A 109 -3.83 -12.79 18.16
C ARG A 109 -3.49 -13.68 16.96
N PRO A 110 -2.88 -13.16 15.88
CA PRO A 110 -2.35 -14.01 14.83
C PRO A 110 -1.10 -14.75 15.36
N VAL A 111 -1.01 -16.05 15.05
CA VAL A 111 0.14 -16.90 15.39
C VAL A 111 0.73 -17.44 14.10
N VAL A 112 1.85 -16.83 13.71
CA VAL A 112 2.65 -17.16 12.53
C VAL A 112 4.02 -17.66 13.02
N THR A 113 4.49 -18.78 12.45
CA THR A 113 5.69 -19.50 12.91
C THR A 113 6.67 -19.84 11.78
N THR A 114 6.44 -19.32 10.58
CA THR A 114 7.39 -19.36 9.45
C THR A 114 8.71 -18.70 9.85
N ALA A 115 9.83 -19.39 9.60
CA ALA A 115 11.14 -18.99 10.12
C ALA A 115 11.55 -17.57 9.70
N THR A 116 11.32 -17.18 8.44
CA THR A 116 11.58 -15.83 7.92
C THR A 116 10.73 -14.75 8.60
N ASP A 117 9.42 -14.95 8.76
CA ASP A 117 8.57 -14.01 9.49
C ASP A 117 9.00 -13.86 10.95
N ALA A 118 9.39 -14.97 11.60
CA ALA A 118 9.85 -14.99 12.99
C ALA A 118 11.16 -14.19 13.21
N VAL A 119 11.97 -13.98 12.17
CA VAL A 119 13.17 -13.09 12.19
C VAL A 119 12.99 -11.81 11.34
N GLY A 120 11.76 -11.50 10.92
CA GLY A 120 11.43 -10.29 10.16
C GLY A 120 11.87 -10.27 8.69
N LEU A 121 12.47 -11.34 8.16
CA LEU A 121 12.94 -11.43 6.78
C LEU A 121 11.79 -11.71 5.79
N PRO A 122 11.94 -11.39 4.50
CA PRO A 122 11.01 -11.85 3.48
C PRO A 122 11.21 -13.35 3.20
N GLY A 123 10.13 -14.13 3.19
CA GLY A 123 10.10 -15.37 2.42
C GLY A 123 10.21 -15.04 0.93
N LEU A 124 11.09 -15.71 0.19
CA LEU A 124 11.28 -15.44 -1.25
C LEU A 124 9.98 -15.71 -2.05
N ASP A 125 9.20 -16.69 -1.61
CA ASP A 125 7.88 -17.04 -2.13
C ASP A 125 6.76 -16.08 -1.68
N ALA A 126 7.05 -15.16 -0.74
CA ALA A 126 6.15 -14.09 -0.29
C ALA A 126 6.30 -12.77 -1.07
N LEU A 127 7.26 -12.67 -2.01
CA LEU A 127 7.62 -11.41 -2.67
C LEU A 127 6.57 -10.89 -3.67
N GLY A 128 5.65 -11.77 -4.11
CA GLY A 128 4.59 -11.47 -5.07
C GLY A 128 4.98 -11.70 -6.54
N TRP A 129 6.09 -12.37 -6.78
CA TRP A 129 6.54 -12.83 -8.11
C TRP A 129 6.62 -14.37 -8.13
N PRO A 130 6.45 -15.03 -9.29
CA PRO A 130 6.67 -16.47 -9.40
C PRO A 130 8.11 -16.84 -9.04
N VAL A 131 8.27 -18.01 -8.40
CA VAL A 131 9.56 -18.53 -7.92
C VAL A 131 9.83 -19.96 -8.41
N GLU A 132 11.10 -20.20 -8.77
CA GLU A 132 11.61 -21.45 -9.33
C GLU A 132 12.93 -21.87 -8.66
N GLY A 133 13.34 -23.13 -8.86
CA GLY A 133 14.59 -23.67 -8.35
C GLY A 133 14.60 -23.94 -6.84
N ALA A 134 15.77 -23.84 -6.23
CA ALA A 134 16.06 -24.23 -4.85
C ALA A 134 15.57 -23.23 -3.79
N VAL A 135 14.37 -22.65 -3.97
CA VAL A 135 13.79 -21.57 -3.15
C VAL A 135 13.90 -21.83 -1.64
N ALA A 136 13.62 -23.05 -1.19
CA ALA A 136 13.67 -23.41 0.23
C ALA A 136 15.11 -23.50 0.78
N ALA A 137 16.05 -23.99 -0.03
CA ALA A 137 17.46 -24.11 0.36
C ALA A 137 18.16 -22.75 0.37
N VAL A 138 17.89 -21.90 -0.63
CA VAL A 138 18.37 -20.51 -0.65
C VAL A 138 17.73 -19.69 0.48
N SER A 139 16.42 -19.84 0.75
CA SER A 139 15.79 -19.18 1.90
C SER A 139 16.41 -19.63 3.23
N ARG A 140 16.82 -20.90 3.35
CA ARG A 140 17.58 -21.39 4.49
C ARG A 140 18.99 -20.77 4.55
N ALA A 141 19.72 -20.70 3.44
CA ALA A 141 21.04 -20.05 3.42
C ALA A 141 20.97 -18.58 3.88
N ILE A 142 19.92 -17.87 3.48
CA ILE A 142 19.64 -16.50 3.96
C ILE A 142 19.44 -16.48 5.49
N LEU A 143 18.69 -17.43 6.05
CA LEU A 143 18.42 -17.56 7.50
C LEU A 143 19.66 -17.98 8.32
N ASP A 144 20.42 -18.95 7.82
CA ASP A 144 21.62 -19.51 8.47
C ASP A 144 22.83 -18.53 8.38
N GLY A 145 22.66 -17.38 7.72
CA GLY A 145 23.66 -16.33 7.60
C GLY A 145 24.71 -16.58 6.50
N GLU A 146 24.53 -17.60 5.66
CA GLU A 146 25.43 -17.92 4.56
C GLU A 146 25.40 -16.83 3.47
N PRO A 147 26.52 -16.57 2.76
CA PRO A 147 26.53 -15.65 1.63
C PRO A 147 25.66 -16.17 0.47
N VAL A 148 24.75 -15.31 0.00
CA VAL A 148 23.90 -15.55 -1.17
C VAL A 148 24.09 -14.41 -2.15
N ARG A 149 24.41 -14.70 -3.42
CA ARG A 149 24.52 -13.66 -4.45
C ARG A 149 23.16 -13.37 -5.07
N LEU A 150 22.67 -12.15 -4.92
CA LEU A 150 21.56 -11.60 -5.69
C LEU A 150 22.09 -11.09 -7.03
N LEU A 151 21.74 -11.79 -8.10
CA LEU A 151 22.13 -11.48 -9.48
C LEU A 151 20.92 -10.97 -10.25
N ALA A 152 20.99 -9.72 -10.73
CA ALA A 152 19.89 -9.07 -11.44
C ALA A 152 20.40 -8.23 -12.62
N ASP A 153 19.57 -8.12 -13.66
CA ASP A 153 19.82 -7.32 -14.86
C ASP A 153 19.40 -5.85 -14.72
N ALA A 154 18.68 -5.52 -13.65
CA ALA A 154 18.27 -4.18 -13.26
C ALA A 154 17.92 -4.14 -11.76
N THR A 155 17.74 -2.94 -11.20
CA THR A 155 17.16 -2.78 -9.85
C THR A 155 15.66 -3.05 -9.90
N TRP A 156 15.18 -4.01 -9.10
CA TRP A 156 13.75 -4.34 -8.98
C TRP A 156 13.19 -3.92 -7.61
N PRO A 157 11.88 -3.62 -7.47
CA PRO A 157 11.25 -3.13 -6.24
C PRO A 157 10.99 -4.26 -5.22
N LEU A 158 12.07 -4.94 -4.85
CA LEU A 158 12.17 -5.87 -3.75
C LEU A 158 12.14 -5.12 -2.39
N PRO A 159 11.72 -5.79 -1.30
CA PRO A 159 11.98 -5.29 0.05
C PRO A 159 13.48 -5.40 0.38
N ALA A 160 13.88 -4.79 1.50
CA ALA A 160 15.21 -5.00 2.04
C ALA A 160 15.51 -6.49 2.29
N LEU A 161 16.73 -6.89 1.95
CA LEU A 161 17.31 -8.20 2.15
C LEU A 161 18.47 -8.08 3.14
N PRO A 162 18.75 -9.13 3.94
CA PRO A 162 19.75 -9.04 5.01
C PRO A 162 21.18 -8.96 4.45
N PRO A 163 22.18 -8.49 5.24
CA PRO A 163 23.52 -8.18 4.73
C PRO A 163 24.34 -9.34 4.13
N ASN A 164 23.93 -10.60 4.35
CA ASN A 164 24.51 -11.78 3.71
C ASN A 164 23.98 -12.02 2.28
N VAL A 165 22.94 -11.30 1.85
CA VAL A 165 22.52 -11.24 0.44
C VAL A 165 23.34 -10.16 -0.28
N LEU A 166 24.38 -10.59 -0.98
CA LEU A 166 25.32 -9.73 -1.69
C LEU A 166 24.75 -9.37 -3.07
N ILE A 167 24.57 -8.08 -3.34
CA ILE A 167 23.99 -7.60 -4.61
C ILE A 167 25.10 -7.47 -5.66
N GLU A 168 25.01 -8.28 -6.71
CA GLU A 168 25.90 -8.24 -7.87
C GLU A 168 25.10 -7.83 -9.11
N THR A 169 25.26 -6.57 -9.54
CA THR A 169 24.65 -6.06 -10.76
C THR A 169 25.29 -6.71 -11.97
N ILE A 170 24.52 -7.47 -12.76
CA ILE A 170 24.99 -7.96 -14.05
C ILE A 170 25.04 -6.76 -15.01
N ALA A 171 26.21 -6.46 -15.55
CA ALA A 171 26.33 -5.47 -16.62
C ALA A 171 25.61 -5.99 -17.87
N ASN A 172 24.62 -5.25 -18.37
CA ASN A 172 24.03 -5.56 -19.68
C ASN A 172 25.04 -5.17 -20.77
N ASP A 173 25.53 -6.15 -21.52
CA ASP A 173 26.26 -5.94 -22.78
C ASP A 173 25.32 -5.43 -23.89
N ALA A 174 24.85 -4.19 -23.71
CA ALA A 174 23.96 -3.48 -24.61
C ALA A 174 24.74 -2.51 -25.50
N ALA A 175 25.47 -3.07 -26.47
CA ALA A 175 26.00 -2.39 -27.66
C ALA A 175 26.72 -1.04 -27.44
N THR A 176 28.01 -1.09 -27.06
CA THR A 176 28.95 -0.04 -27.45
C THR A 176 28.94 0.09 -28.98
N PRO A 177 28.72 1.27 -29.58
CA PRO A 177 28.87 1.44 -31.02
C PRO A 177 30.32 1.15 -31.42
N THR A 178 30.53 0.25 -32.39
CA THR A 178 31.86 -0.06 -32.92
C THR A 178 32.37 1.13 -33.73
N ASP A 179 33.02 2.08 -33.06
CA ASP A 179 33.39 3.35 -33.68
C ASP A 179 34.40 3.15 -34.82
N ALA A 180 34.18 3.84 -35.92
CA ALA A 180 34.77 3.47 -37.21
C ALA A 180 36.18 4.07 -37.38
N ALA A 181 37.19 3.21 -37.26
CA ALA A 181 38.56 3.34 -37.78
C ALA A 181 39.03 4.77 -38.11
N THR A 182 39.55 5.50 -37.12
CA THR A 182 40.44 6.65 -37.34
C THR A 182 41.87 6.27 -36.96
N SER A 183 42.83 6.62 -37.82
CA SER A 183 44.24 6.25 -37.65
C SER A 183 44.95 7.25 -36.72
N GLU A 184 45.65 6.74 -35.71
CA GLU A 184 46.80 7.47 -35.15
C GLU A 184 47.85 7.66 -36.26
N ILE A 185 48.59 8.78 -36.28
CA ILE A 185 49.96 8.95 -35.71
C ILE A 185 50.19 10.49 -35.49
N PRO A 186 51.32 10.98 -34.91
CA PRO A 186 51.45 11.39 -33.51
C PRO A 186 51.45 12.91 -33.27
N ALA A 187 51.46 13.30 -31.98
CA ALA A 187 51.58 14.68 -31.53
C ALA A 187 53.04 15.22 -31.51
N THR A 188 53.17 16.55 -31.58
CA THR A 188 54.36 17.34 -31.22
C THR A 188 53.96 18.55 -30.34
N PRO A 189 54.86 19.14 -29.52
CA PRO A 189 54.45 19.70 -28.21
C PRO A 189 54.77 21.20 -27.94
N VAL A 190 54.32 21.68 -26.76
CA VAL A 190 54.69 22.92 -26.00
C VAL A 190 54.39 24.30 -26.66
N ASP A 191 54.07 25.40 -25.95
CA ASP A 191 53.78 25.66 -24.51
C ASP A 191 52.75 26.85 -24.36
N PRO A 192 52.57 27.66 -23.26
CA PRO A 192 51.24 28.17 -22.90
C PRO A 192 51.06 29.70 -22.97
N ALA A 193 49.79 30.16 -22.98
CA ALA A 193 49.44 31.54 -22.67
C ALA A 193 48.01 31.67 -22.10
N VAL A 194 47.88 32.42 -20.99
CA VAL A 194 46.60 32.91 -20.44
C VAL A 194 46.75 34.40 -20.17
N PRO A 195 45.78 35.23 -20.60
CA PRO A 195 45.27 36.26 -19.70
C PRO A 195 43.74 36.38 -19.72
N SER A 196 43.17 36.83 -18.58
CA SER A 196 41.74 37.01 -18.34
C SER A 196 41.13 38.22 -19.06
N PRO A 197 39.80 38.24 -19.30
CA PRO A 197 39.08 39.47 -19.66
C PRO A 197 38.90 40.41 -18.44
N PRO A 198 38.83 41.75 -18.65
CA PRO A 198 38.61 42.74 -17.59
C PRO A 198 37.11 43.01 -17.31
N ALA A 199 36.82 43.85 -16.31
CA ALA A 199 35.47 44.22 -15.88
C ALA A 199 35.21 45.75 -15.89
N GLY A 200 33.92 46.13 -15.94
CA GLY A 200 33.41 47.51 -15.81
C GLY A 200 33.10 48.22 -17.15
N ALA A 201 32.26 49.26 -17.21
CA ALA A 201 31.32 49.79 -16.20
C ALA A 201 30.30 50.78 -16.84
N ASP A 202 29.17 51.00 -16.16
CA ASP A 202 28.32 52.22 -16.10
C ASP A 202 27.71 52.91 -17.36
N GLY A 203 26.60 53.65 -17.14
CA GLY A 203 26.00 54.64 -18.06
C GLY A 203 24.79 54.14 -18.87
N ALA A 204 23.50 54.44 -18.65
CA ALA A 204 22.72 55.51 -18.00
C ALA A 204 21.99 56.49 -18.97
N ALA A 205 20.65 56.42 -18.96
CA ALA A 205 19.65 57.46 -19.28
C ALA A 205 19.48 58.00 -20.74
N GLY A 206 18.26 58.50 -21.00
CA GLY A 206 17.85 59.27 -22.21
C GLY A 206 17.06 58.42 -23.24
N SER A 207 15.73 58.52 -23.47
CA SER A 207 14.69 59.57 -23.44
C SER A 207 14.38 60.22 -24.81
N GLY A 208 13.16 59.98 -25.32
CA GLY A 208 12.50 60.79 -26.37
C GLY A 208 12.61 60.29 -27.83
N VAL A 209 11.72 60.65 -28.78
CA VAL A 209 10.26 60.95 -28.73
C VAL A 209 9.73 61.19 -30.18
N ALA A 210 8.46 60.83 -30.44
CA ALA A 210 7.57 61.26 -31.54
C ALA A 210 7.83 60.89 -33.03
N GLY A 211 6.71 60.55 -33.71
CA GLY A 211 6.52 60.70 -35.17
C GLY A 211 5.82 59.51 -35.88
N ARG A 212 4.69 59.63 -36.59
CA ARG A 212 3.42 60.40 -36.49
C ARG A 212 2.48 59.95 -37.65
N HIS A 213 1.17 60.27 -37.57
CA HIS A 213 0.09 60.04 -38.57
C HIS A 213 -0.37 58.58 -38.76
N ARG A 214 -1.64 58.14 -38.61
CA ARG A 214 -3.06 58.64 -38.63
C ARG A 214 -3.81 58.72 -39.99
N ALA A 215 -4.87 57.89 -40.10
CA ALA A 215 -6.23 58.14 -40.64
C ALA A 215 -7.05 56.82 -40.57
N HIS A 216 -8.36 56.72 -40.23
CA HIS A 216 -9.35 57.56 -39.52
C HIS A 216 -9.64 56.91 -38.12
N GLY A 217 -10.79 56.88 -37.40
CA GLY A 217 -12.18 57.39 -37.51
C GLY A 217 -13.18 56.45 -38.24
N ALA A 218 -14.44 56.26 -37.81
CA ALA A 218 -15.19 56.64 -36.58
C ALA A 218 -16.36 55.62 -36.38
N ASP A 219 -16.76 55.14 -35.17
CA ASP A 219 -17.49 55.79 -34.04
C ASP A 219 -19.01 56.03 -34.35
N PRO A 220 -19.99 56.03 -33.40
CA PRO A 220 -19.93 55.87 -31.92
C PRO A 220 -21.08 55.02 -31.26
N ASP A 221 -21.16 55.04 -29.91
CA ASP A 221 -22.34 54.88 -29.00
C ASP A 221 -23.25 53.61 -29.03
N GLY A 222 -24.02 53.24 -27.97
CA GLY A 222 -24.04 53.70 -26.57
C GLY A 222 -25.36 53.43 -25.78
N ALA A 223 -25.26 52.78 -24.61
CA ALA A 223 -26.23 52.69 -23.47
C ALA A 223 -27.57 51.90 -23.58
N ASP A 224 -28.05 51.50 -22.37
CA ASP A 224 -29.35 50.91 -21.96
C ASP A 224 -30.51 51.95 -22.01
N PRO A 225 -31.84 51.68 -21.80
CA PRO A 225 -32.44 50.63 -20.92
C PRO A 225 -33.82 50.01 -21.34
N ASP A 226 -34.42 49.23 -20.41
CA ASP A 226 -35.87 48.99 -20.11
C ASP A 226 -36.88 48.48 -21.19
N GLY A 227 -37.85 47.63 -20.78
CA GLY A 227 -39.16 47.60 -21.47
C GLY A 227 -40.11 46.37 -21.45
N ALA A 228 -40.69 46.03 -20.30
CA ALA A 228 -42.06 45.47 -20.12
C ALA A 228 -42.51 44.07 -20.68
N ASP A 229 -43.57 43.56 -20.03
CA ASP A 229 -44.30 42.30 -20.22
C ASP A 229 -45.57 42.48 -21.11
N PRO A 230 -46.33 41.43 -21.50
CA PRO A 230 -47.59 41.18 -20.75
C PRO A 230 -48.15 39.73 -20.70
N ASP A 231 -48.64 39.36 -19.51
CA ASP A 231 -49.94 38.70 -19.20
C ASP A 231 -50.59 37.66 -20.16
N GLY A 232 -50.92 36.49 -19.59
CA GLY A 232 -52.34 36.04 -19.59
C GLY A 232 -52.69 34.60 -20.00
N ALA A 233 -52.94 33.71 -19.02
CA ALA A 233 -54.05 32.73 -19.02
C ALA A 233 -54.16 31.94 -17.70
N ASP A 234 -55.33 32.01 -17.07
CA ASP A 234 -55.87 31.12 -16.01
C ASP A 234 -56.84 30.09 -16.69
N PRO A 235 -57.56 29.13 -16.05
CA PRO A 235 -57.76 28.88 -14.60
C PRO A 235 -57.89 27.39 -14.12
N ASP A 236 -58.12 27.25 -12.81
CA ASP A 236 -58.97 26.26 -12.08
C ASP A 236 -58.74 24.72 -12.13
N GLY A 237 -58.97 24.06 -10.98
CA GLY A 237 -59.12 22.60 -10.82
C GLY A 237 -58.28 21.98 -9.68
N ALA A 238 -58.58 22.19 -8.39
CA ALA A 238 -59.69 21.65 -7.58
C ALA A 238 -59.41 20.28 -6.90
N ASP A 239 -59.84 20.17 -5.65
CA ASP A 239 -59.55 19.20 -4.57
C ASP A 239 -59.49 17.67 -4.84
N PRO A 240 -58.85 16.94 -3.90
CA PRO A 240 -59.28 15.63 -3.45
C PRO A 240 -60.10 15.71 -2.13
N ASP A 241 -61.43 15.66 -2.23
CA ASP A 241 -62.30 15.20 -1.12
C ASP A 241 -61.82 13.80 -0.63
N GLY A 242 -61.93 13.38 0.64
CA GLY A 242 -63.07 13.52 1.55
C GLY A 242 -63.88 12.20 1.52
N GLY A 243 -64.20 11.50 2.62
CA GLY A 243 -63.99 11.76 4.05
C GLY A 243 -64.45 10.54 4.90
N THR A 244 -65.17 10.79 6.00
CA THR A 244 -65.55 9.83 7.09
C THR A 244 -64.37 9.39 7.98
N SER A 245 -64.32 9.57 9.31
CA SER A 245 -65.31 9.53 10.42
C SER A 245 -65.60 8.10 10.95
N ASP A 246 -65.85 7.85 12.24
CA ASP A 246 -66.11 8.73 13.39
C ASP A 246 -65.26 8.36 14.64
N GLY A 247 -65.29 9.21 15.68
CA GLY A 247 -64.49 9.05 16.90
C GLY A 247 -65.09 8.15 18.00
N GLY A 248 -64.28 7.84 19.02
CA GLY A 248 -64.69 7.14 20.23
C GLY A 248 -63.95 7.66 21.47
N THR A 249 -64.67 7.94 22.56
CA THR A 249 -64.17 8.56 23.79
C THR A 249 -64.07 7.60 24.96
N SER A 250 -62.93 7.60 25.66
CA SER A 250 -62.78 7.30 27.10
C SER A 250 -61.31 7.51 27.45
N ASP A 251 -60.94 8.51 28.26
CA ASP A 251 -61.13 8.64 29.72
C ASP A 251 -60.09 7.85 30.53
N GLY A 252 -59.49 8.53 31.52
CA GLY A 252 -58.38 8.01 32.30
C GLY A 252 -58.82 7.16 33.50
N GLY A 253 -58.01 6.17 33.85
CA GLY A 253 -58.11 5.43 35.11
C GLY A 253 -56.75 5.35 35.80
N THR A 254 -56.68 5.80 37.05
CA THR A 254 -55.54 5.57 37.93
C THR A 254 -55.65 4.20 38.60
N SER A 255 -54.52 3.63 38.99
CA SER A 255 -54.45 2.49 39.91
C SER A 255 -53.19 2.59 40.79
N ASP A 256 -53.34 3.26 41.93
CA ASP A 256 -52.35 3.27 43.02
C ASP A 256 -52.35 1.96 43.82
N GLY A 257 -51.27 1.73 44.55
CA GLY A 257 -51.30 0.99 45.83
C GLY A 257 -50.92 -0.50 45.79
N GLY A 258 -49.85 -0.86 46.50
CA GLY A 258 -49.37 -2.24 46.63
C GLY A 258 -48.12 -2.39 47.49
N THR A 259 -48.15 -1.89 48.74
CA THR A 259 -47.00 -1.90 49.67
C THR A 259 -46.84 -3.21 50.44
N SER A 260 -45.60 -3.69 50.63
CA SER A 260 -45.10 -4.41 51.83
C SER A 260 -43.67 -4.94 51.63
N ASP A 261 -42.83 -5.14 52.66
CA ASP A 261 -42.67 -4.36 53.91
C ASP A 261 -41.35 -4.75 54.64
N GLY A 262 -40.76 -3.79 55.37
CA GLY A 262 -39.85 -4.01 56.51
C GLY A 262 -38.40 -4.48 56.23
N GLY A 263 -37.44 -4.06 57.09
CA GLY A 263 -36.10 -4.68 57.12
C GLY A 263 -34.89 -3.83 57.54
N THR A 264 -34.99 -2.87 58.46
CA THR A 264 -33.82 -2.13 59.00
C THR A 264 -33.16 -2.85 60.17
N SER A 265 -31.82 -2.94 60.21
CA SER A 265 -31.04 -2.92 61.46
C SER A 265 -29.54 -2.73 61.22
N ASP A 266 -28.91 -1.86 62.03
CA ASP A 266 -27.54 -1.37 61.89
C ASP A 266 -26.44 -2.27 62.49
N GLY A 267 -25.19 -1.98 62.09
CA GLY A 267 -24.11 -1.78 63.06
C GLY A 267 -23.11 -2.93 63.31
N GLY A 268 -21.83 -2.56 63.48
CA GLY A 268 -20.77 -3.46 63.95
C GLY A 268 -19.38 -3.13 63.39
N THR A 269 -18.56 -2.42 64.16
CA THR A 269 -17.14 -2.16 63.87
C THR A 269 -16.22 -3.20 64.53
N SER A 270 -15.08 -3.53 63.90
CA SER A 270 -13.90 -4.03 64.62
C SER A 270 -12.63 -3.87 63.78
N ASP A 271 -11.68 -3.09 64.28
CA ASP A 271 -10.32 -2.94 63.73
C ASP A 271 -9.34 -3.96 64.33
N GLY A 272 -8.25 -4.21 63.60
CA GLY A 272 -6.92 -4.45 64.19
C GLY A 272 -6.54 -5.89 64.55
N GLY A 273 -5.37 -6.32 64.06
CA GLY A 273 -4.71 -7.56 64.49
C GLY A 273 -3.46 -7.85 63.64
N THR A 274 -2.27 -7.62 64.19
CA THR A 274 -0.98 -8.01 63.60
C THR A 274 -0.45 -9.29 64.23
N SER A 275 0.26 -10.11 63.46
CA SER A 275 1.14 -11.15 64.00
C SER A 275 2.23 -11.55 62.99
N ASP A 276 3.47 -11.17 63.29
CA ASP A 276 4.67 -11.58 62.57
C ASP A 276 5.19 -12.96 63.03
N GLY A 277 5.98 -13.60 62.17
CA GLY A 277 7.19 -14.34 62.58
C GLY A 277 7.03 -15.67 63.33
N GLY A 278 7.41 -16.77 62.66
CA GLY A 278 7.68 -18.06 63.32
C GLY A 278 8.55 -18.95 62.45
N THR A 279 9.80 -19.20 62.87
CA THR A 279 10.74 -20.14 62.23
C THR A 279 10.88 -21.42 63.06
N SER A 280 11.16 -22.54 62.41
CA SER A 280 11.65 -23.77 63.05
C SER A 280 12.45 -24.62 62.07
N ASP A 281 13.63 -25.07 62.50
CA ASP A 281 14.64 -25.73 61.66
C ASP A 281 14.68 -27.26 61.82
N GLY A 282 15.04 -27.95 60.73
CA GLY A 282 16.07 -29.01 60.70
C GLY A 282 15.84 -30.37 61.39
N GLY A 283 16.09 -31.47 60.65
CA GLY A 283 16.31 -32.80 61.24
C GLY A 283 16.31 -33.99 60.27
N THR A 284 17.52 -34.46 59.92
CA THR A 284 18.01 -35.89 59.83
C THR A 284 17.02 -37.05 59.59
N SER A 285 17.34 -38.13 58.86
CA SER A 285 18.64 -38.67 58.36
C SER A 285 18.45 -39.81 57.33
N ASP A 286 19.55 -40.27 56.73
CA ASP A 286 19.65 -41.23 55.60
C ASP A 286 19.22 -42.69 55.87
N GLY A 287 19.00 -43.46 54.79
CA GLY A 287 18.36 -44.80 54.86
C GLY A 287 18.69 -45.87 53.79
N GLY A 288 19.74 -45.73 52.97
CA GLY A 288 20.47 -46.86 52.34
C GLY A 288 19.84 -47.75 51.22
N THR A 289 20.63 -47.90 50.14
CA THR A 289 20.73 -49.07 49.22
C THR A 289 19.54 -49.54 48.37
N SER A 290 19.69 -49.41 47.04
CA SER A 290 19.95 -50.57 46.16
C SER A 290 20.43 -50.14 44.76
N ASP A 291 21.63 -50.56 44.35
CA ASP A 291 22.15 -50.36 42.98
C ASP A 291 21.73 -51.50 42.04
N GLY A 292 21.57 -51.22 40.73
CA GLY A 292 21.55 -52.28 39.72
C GLY A 292 20.95 -51.93 38.35
N GLY A 293 21.82 -51.78 37.33
CA GLY A 293 21.47 -52.04 35.92
C GLY A 293 21.47 -50.82 34.99
N THR A 294 22.40 -50.83 34.02
CA THR A 294 22.51 -49.89 32.90
C THR A 294 21.54 -50.20 31.74
N SER A 295 21.13 -49.17 31.00
CA SER A 295 20.82 -49.28 29.57
C SER A 295 21.13 -47.96 28.87
N ASP A 296 22.00 -47.99 27.87
CA ASP A 296 22.54 -46.78 27.21
C ASP A 296 21.55 -46.08 26.27
N GLY A 297 21.89 -44.84 25.90
CA GLY A 297 21.03 -43.97 25.08
C GLY A 297 20.99 -44.34 23.59
N GLY A 298 19.84 -44.13 22.97
CA GLY A 298 19.68 -44.15 21.51
C GLY A 298 19.68 -42.75 20.92
N THR A 299 20.47 -42.52 19.87
CA THR A 299 20.35 -41.34 19.01
C THR A 299 19.08 -41.41 18.17
N SER A 300 18.36 -40.30 18.01
CA SER A 300 17.23 -40.20 17.09
C SER A 300 17.73 -39.77 15.71
N ASP A 301 17.75 -40.69 14.74
CA ASP A 301 18.26 -40.43 13.40
C ASP A 301 17.42 -39.40 12.63
N GLY A 302 18.11 -38.50 11.92
CA GLY A 302 17.47 -37.56 10.99
C GLY A 302 17.17 -38.25 9.66
N GLY A 303 15.90 -38.45 9.34
CA GLY A 303 15.48 -39.08 8.10
C GLY A 303 15.80 -38.25 6.87
N THR A 304 16.73 -38.72 6.04
CA THR A 304 16.89 -38.27 4.65
C THR A 304 15.78 -38.85 3.79
N SER A 305 15.10 -38.01 3.00
CA SER A 305 14.12 -38.45 2.00
C SER A 305 14.79 -38.70 0.65
N ASP A 306 14.70 -39.93 0.14
CA ASP A 306 15.39 -40.35 -1.09
C ASP A 306 14.91 -39.63 -2.35
N GLY A 307 15.85 -39.35 -3.26
CA GLY A 307 15.57 -38.85 -4.60
C GLY A 307 15.17 -39.96 -5.57
N GLY A 308 14.01 -39.84 -6.21
CA GLY A 308 13.56 -40.79 -7.24
C GLY A 308 14.30 -40.59 -8.56
N THR A 309 15.13 -41.56 -8.94
CA THR A 309 15.75 -41.63 -10.28
C THR A 309 14.73 -42.07 -11.33
N SER A 310 14.73 -41.42 -12.50
CA SER A 310 14.04 -41.89 -13.70
C SER A 310 15.05 -42.35 -14.77
N ASP A 311 14.77 -43.48 -15.42
CA ASP A 311 15.71 -44.15 -16.32
C ASP A 311 15.92 -43.43 -17.67
N GLY A 312 17.11 -43.63 -18.25
CA GLY A 312 17.59 -42.89 -19.41
C GLY A 312 17.08 -43.39 -20.77
N GLY A 313 16.96 -42.45 -21.71
CA GLY A 313 16.86 -42.71 -23.16
C GLY A 313 18.21 -42.53 -23.86
N THR A 314 18.48 -43.36 -24.87
CA THR A 314 19.77 -43.38 -25.61
C THR A 314 19.93 -42.20 -26.57
N SER A 315 21.15 -41.64 -26.63
CA SER A 315 21.55 -40.55 -27.54
C SER A 315 22.34 -41.05 -28.76
N ASP A 316 22.15 -40.43 -29.92
CA ASP A 316 22.96 -40.65 -31.13
C ASP A 316 23.32 -39.32 -31.85
N GLY A 317 24.62 -39.03 -31.98
CA GLY A 317 25.22 -38.50 -33.23
C GLY A 317 25.13 -37.02 -33.65
N GLY A 318 25.86 -36.10 -32.99
CA GLY A 318 26.44 -34.88 -33.61
C GLY A 318 25.48 -33.71 -33.96
N THR A 319 25.93 -32.51 -34.34
CA THR A 319 27.30 -31.95 -34.49
C THR A 319 27.37 -30.51 -33.91
N SER A 320 28.51 -29.82 -34.06
CA SER A 320 28.90 -28.61 -33.32
C SER A 320 28.45 -27.24 -33.88
N ASP A 321 28.73 -26.22 -33.05
CA ASP A 321 29.02 -24.80 -33.37
C ASP A 321 27.88 -23.77 -33.29
N GLY A 322 28.09 -22.77 -32.42
CA GLY A 322 27.16 -21.67 -32.13
C GLY A 322 27.36 -21.07 -30.73
N GLY A 323 28.52 -20.45 -30.47
CA GLY A 323 28.87 -19.95 -29.14
C GLY A 323 28.02 -18.75 -28.68
N THR A 324 27.20 -18.95 -27.65
CA THR A 324 26.56 -17.89 -26.86
C THR A 324 27.43 -17.54 -25.65
N SER A 325 27.40 -16.28 -25.19
CA SER A 325 28.17 -15.84 -24.02
C SER A 325 27.73 -16.54 -22.72
N ASP A 326 28.66 -17.28 -22.11
CA ASP A 326 28.41 -18.03 -20.88
C ASP A 326 28.20 -17.11 -19.66
N VAL A 327 26.95 -16.97 -19.21
CA VAL A 327 26.64 -16.61 -17.81
C VAL A 327 26.80 -17.88 -16.94
N GLY A 328 28.00 -18.47 -17.02
CA GLY A 328 28.29 -19.87 -16.68
C GLY A 328 29.36 -20.06 -15.61
N THR A 329 29.51 -19.13 -14.66
CA THR A 329 30.46 -19.29 -13.54
C THR A 329 29.96 -20.36 -12.55
N SER A 330 30.64 -21.49 -12.53
CA SER A 330 30.36 -22.68 -11.70
C SER A 330 30.87 -22.56 -10.24
N ASP A 331 30.75 -21.37 -9.65
CA ASP A 331 30.99 -21.17 -8.22
C ASP A 331 29.88 -21.84 -7.40
N GLY A 332 30.22 -22.84 -6.58
CA GLY A 332 29.29 -23.60 -5.73
C GLY A 332 28.65 -22.85 -4.55
N GLY A 333 28.59 -21.52 -4.60
CA GLY A 333 27.88 -20.68 -3.64
C GLY A 333 26.38 -20.53 -3.96
N TRP A 334 25.60 -20.06 -2.99
CA TRP A 334 24.16 -19.85 -3.16
C TRP A 334 23.85 -18.68 -4.11
N ARG A 335 22.80 -18.83 -4.93
CA ARG A 335 22.39 -17.85 -5.94
C ARG A 335 20.90 -17.54 -5.84
N LEU A 336 20.57 -16.25 -5.92
CA LEU A 336 19.22 -15.74 -6.10
C LEU A 336 19.20 -14.90 -7.39
N LEU A 337 18.61 -15.45 -8.45
CA LEU A 337 18.55 -14.76 -9.75
C LEU A 337 17.23 -14.00 -9.88
N VAL A 338 17.26 -12.76 -10.38
CA VAL A 338 16.06 -12.02 -10.79
C VAL A 338 16.13 -11.84 -12.30
N THR A 339 15.39 -12.64 -13.06
CA THR A 339 15.49 -12.64 -14.53
C THR A 339 14.27 -13.23 -15.24
N ASP A 340 13.99 -12.69 -16.43
CA ASP A 340 13.02 -13.22 -17.38
C ASP A 340 13.59 -14.29 -18.33
N ARG A 341 14.90 -14.58 -18.27
CA ARG A 341 15.52 -15.64 -19.07
C ARG A 341 15.29 -17.01 -18.45
N ILE A 342 15.00 -18.01 -19.29
CA ILE A 342 15.10 -19.41 -18.90
C ILE A 342 16.58 -19.70 -18.62
N VAL A 343 16.86 -20.26 -17.45
CA VAL A 343 18.22 -20.51 -16.94
C VAL A 343 18.30 -21.91 -16.35
N PRO A 344 19.47 -22.59 -16.42
CA PRO A 344 19.67 -23.86 -15.72
C PRO A 344 19.43 -23.71 -14.21
N LEU A 345 18.72 -24.67 -13.62
CA LEU A 345 18.45 -24.73 -12.19
C LEU A 345 19.32 -25.83 -11.55
N ASP A 346 19.81 -25.55 -10.35
CA ASP A 346 20.55 -26.49 -9.51
C ASP A 346 20.06 -26.41 -8.06
N GLU A 347 20.64 -27.25 -7.18
CA GLU A 347 20.29 -27.33 -5.75
C GLU A 347 20.62 -26.06 -4.93
N ARG A 348 21.31 -25.08 -5.53
CA ARG A 348 21.79 -23.85 -4.87
C ARG A 348 21.25 -22.56 -5.47
N THR A 349 20.42 -22.66 -6.51
CA THR A 349 19.93 -21.53 -7.30
C THR A 349 18.42 -21.40 -7.20
N ALA A 350 17.96 -20.31 -6.60
CA ALA A 350 16.56 -19.89 -6.63
C ALA A 350 16.39 -18.76 -7.66
N VAL A 351 15.25 -18.74 -8.35
CA VAL A 351 14.96 -17.74 -9.37
C VAL A 351 13.64 -17.04 -9.07
N LEU A 352 13.67 -15.72 -9.13
CA LEU A 352 12.53 -14.81 -9.09
C LEU A 352 12.20 -14.37 -10.52
N ARG A 353 10.91 -14.43 -10.87
CA ARG A 353 10.40 -14.04 -12.20
C ARG A 353 9.78 -12.64 -12.16
N PRO A 354 10.54 -11.56 -12.44
CA PRO A 354 9.96 -10.23 -12.48
C PRO A 354 8.96 -10.12 -13.65
N PRO A 355 7.86 -9.36 -13.51
CA PRO A 355 6.91 -9.09 -14.59
C PRO A 355 7.48 -8.03 -15.56
N SER A 356 8.50 -8.42 -16.33
CA SER A 356 9.25 -7.55 -17.25
C SER A 356 8.72 -7.58 -18.69
N LEU A 357 8.06 -8.67 -19.11
CA LEU A 357 7.74 -8.92 -20.52
C LEU A 357 6.33 -8.47 -20.88
N VAL A 358 6.21 -7.71 -21.97
CA VAL A 358 4.94 -7.36 -22.60
C VAL A 358 4.86 -8.07 -23.95
N ALA A 359 3.82 -8.89 -24.14
CA ALA A 359 3.56 -9.59 -25.38
C ALA A 359 2.49 -8.85 -26.18
N GLY A 360 2.91 -8.13 -27.23
CA GLY A 360 2.00 -7.43 -28.13
C GLY A 360 1.39 -8.38 -29.16
N ILE A 361 0.06 -8.41 -29.23
CA ILE A 361 -0.75 -9.33 -30.01
C ILE A 361 -1.55 -8.56 -31.07
N GLY A 362 -1.32 -8.85 -32.35
CA GLY A 362 -2.19 -8.41 -33.45
C GLY A 362 -2.92 -9.60 -34.07
N SER A 363 -4.20 -9.48 -34.42
CA SER A 363 -4.98 -10.61 -34.94
C SER A 363 -6.04 -10.24 -35.98
N SER A 364 -6.46 -11.23 -36.76
CA SER A 364 -7.77 -11.25 -37.45
C SER A 364 -8.91 -11.46 -36.44
N ARG A 365 -10.13 -11.03 -36.80
CA ARG A 365 -11.34 -11.29 -35.99
C ARG A 365 -11.64 -12.79 -35.95
N GLY A 366 -12.00 -13.31 -34.78
CA GLY A 366 -12.37 -14.72 -34.57
C GLY A 366 -11.17 -15.68 -34.43
N VAL A 367 -9.99 -15.18 -34.05
CA VAL A 367 -8.81 -16.04 -33.84
C VAL A 367 -9.01 -16.99 -32.65
N ALA A 368 -8.56 -18.23 -32.77
CA ALA A 368 -8.67 -19.21 -31.69
C ALA A 368 -7.63 -18.94 -30.59
N ALA A 369 -8.03 -19.03 -29.32
CA ALA A 369 -7.12 -18.86 -28.18
C ALA A 369 -5.93 -19.84 -28.20
N ALA A 370 -6.17 -21.08 -28.65
CA ALA A 370 -5.12 -22.08 -28.84
C ALA A 370 -4.05 -21.65 -29.87
N GLU A 371 -4.43 -20.88 -30.90
CA GLU A 371 -3.48 -20.36 -31.90
C GLU A 371 -2.64 -19.23 -31.32
N VAL A 372 -3.26 -18.28 -30.60
CA VAL A 372 -2.56 -17.17 -29.92
C VAL A 372 -1.59 -17.72 -28.86
N SER A 373 -2.07 -18.65 -28.01
CA SER A 373 -1.27 -19.32 -26.99
C SER A 373 -0.10 -20.10 -27.59
N ALA A 374 -0.32 -20.92 -28.62
CA ALA A 374 0.75 -21.69 -29.26
C ALA A 374 1.79 -20.79 -29.97
N LEU A 375 1.36 -19.70 -30.60
CA LEU A 375 2.26 -18.72 -31.20
C LEU A 375 3.12 -18.01 -30.12
N LEU A 376 2.50 -17.60 -29.01
CA LEU A 376 3.18 -16.92 -27.90
C LEU A 376 4.17 -17.84 -27.16
N HIS A 377 3.77 -19.07 -26.81
CA HIS A 377 4.67 -20.00 -26.13
C HIS A 377 5.88 -20.37 -26.98
N ARG A 378 5.71 -20.56 -28.29
CA ARG A 378 6.84 -20.73 -29.23
C ARG A 378 7.73 -19.49 -29.26
N ALA A 379 7.15 -18.30 -29.46
CA ALA A 379 7.91 -17.05 -29.52
C ALA A 379 8.74 -16.77 -28.25
N LEU A 380 8.25 -17.19 -27.08
CA LEU A 380 8.98 -17.11 -25.82
C LEU A 380 10.06 -18.22 -25.69
N ALA A 381 9.73 -19.47 -26.05
CA ALA A 381 10.66 -20.59 -25.97
C ALA A 381 11.86 -20.44 -26.92
N ASP A 382 11.61 -20.06 -28.17
CA ASP A 382 12.63 -19.81 -29.21
C ASP A 382 13.59 -18.67 -28.79
N ALA A 383 13.13 -17.76 -27.93
CA ALA A 383 13.89 -16.64 -27.38
C ALA A 383 14.49 -16.91 -25.98
N GLY A 384 14.29 -18.09 -25.41
CA GLY A 384 14.74 -18.42 -24.05
C GLY A 384 14.11 -17.54 -22.96
N LEU A 385 12.83 -17.16 -23.11
CA LEU A 385 12.10 -16.28 -22.20
C LEU A 385 11.07 -17.07 -21.37
N ALA A 386 11.03 -16.80 -20.07
CA ALA A 386 10.13 -17.45 -19.12
C ALA A 386 8.72 -16.86 -19.22
N PRO A 387 7.67 -17.66 -19.53
CA PRO A 387 6.29 -17.15 -19.57
C PRO A 387 5.79 -16.58 -18.24
N ALA A 388 6.38 -17.02 -17.12
CA ALA A 388 6.13 -16.49 -15.78
C ALA A 388 6.57 -15.03 -15.57
N SER A 389 7.36 -14.46 -16.50
CA SER A 389 7.74 -13.04 -16.52
C SER A 389 6.85 -12.16 -17.41
N LEU A 390 5.78 -12.72 -17.99
CA LEU A 390 4.75 -11.92 -18.67
C LEU A 390 4.02 -11.02 -17.66
N ARG A 391 4.08 -9.71 -17.88
CA ARG A 391 3.29 -8.70 -17.18
C ARG A 391 1.86 -8.64 -17.71
N CYS A 392 1.71 -8.59 -19.02
CA CYS A 392 0.44 -8.42 -19.72
C CYS A 392 0.53 -8.88 -21.18
N LEU A 393 -0.63 -9.18 -21.77
CA LEU A 393 -0.77 -9.11 -23.22
C LEU A 393 -1.13 -7.67 -23.58
N ALA A 394 -0.66 -7.19 -24.73
CA ALA A 394 -0.95 -5.84 -25.21
C ALA A 394 -1.58 -5.86 -26.61
N SER A 395 -2.52 -4.96 -26.92
CA SER A 395 -3.10 -4.85 -28.27
C SER A 395 -3.63 -3.45 -28.57
N VAL A 396 -4.26 -3.29 -29.74
CA VAL A 396 -5.01 -2.09 -30.13
C VAL A 396 -6.42 -2.11 -29.50
N ASP A 397 -7.00 -0.95 -29.21
CA ASP A 397 -8.36 -0.76 -28.68
C ASP A 397 -9.45 -1.49 -29.49
N LEU A 398 -9.32 -1.51 -30.82
CA LEU A 398 -10.17 -2.29 -31.75
C LEU A 398 -10.19 -3.82 -31.48
N LYS A 399 -9.37 -4.31 -30.53
CA LYS A 399 -9.21 -5.72 -30.13
C LYS A 399 -9.48 -5.99 -28.65
N ALA A 400 -10.00 -5.02 -27.90
CA ALA A 400 -10.40 -5.20 -26.50
C ALA A 400 -11.48 -6.28 -26.28
N ASP A 401 -12.25 -6.60 -27.32
CA ASP A 401 -13.33 -7.60 -27.39
C ASP A 401 -12.89 -8.94 -28.02
N GLU A 402 -11.61 -9.10 -28.40
CA GLU A 402 -11.14 -10.28 -29.14
C GLU A 402 -10.96 -11.49 -28.21
N GLU A 403 -12.00 -12.32 -28.09
CA GLU A 403 -12.07 -13.43 -27.14
C GLU A 403 -10.91 -14.44 -27.25
N GLY A 404 -10.29 -14.61 -28.42
CA GLY A 404 -9.07 -15.42 -28.55
C GLY A 404 -7.88 -14.86 -27.75
N ILE A 405 -7.74 -13.53 -27.68
CA ILE A 405 -6.72 -12.85 -26.88
C ILE A 405 -7.14 -12.84 -25.40
N LEU A 406 -8.40 -12.50 -25.11
CA LEU A 406 -8.92 -12.47 -23.73
C LEU A 406 -8.84 -13.84 -23.05
N ALA A 407 -9.21 -14.92 -23.73
CA ALA A 407 -9.08 -16.27 -23.19
C ALA A 407 -7.62 -16.68 -22.95
N THR A 408 -6.69 -16.25 -23.82
CA THR A 408 -5.25 -16.48 -23.63
C THR A 408 -4.72 -15.70 -22.42
N ALA A 409 -5.11 -14.43 -22.27
CA ALA A 409 -4.77 -13.60 -21.11
C ALA A 409 -5.27 -14.23 -19.79
N ARG A 410 -6.55 -14.64 -19.75
CA ARG A 410 -7.16 -15.32 -18.59
C ARG A 410 -6.48 -16.66 -18.27
N ALA A 411 -6.07 -17.43 -19.27
CA ALA A 411 -5.35 -18.71 -19.07
C ALA A 411 -3.93 -18.52 -18.52
N LEU A 412 -3.27 -17.40 -18.87
CA LEU A 412 -1.95 -17.02 -18.35
C LEU A 412 -2.01 -16.27 -17.01
N GLY A 413 -3.20 -15.86 -16.56
CA GLY A 413 -3.39 -15.07 -15.34
C GLY A 413 -2.98 -13.59 -15.45
N VAL A 414 -2.74 -13.09 -16.68
CA VAL A 414 -2.27 -11.72 -16.94
C VAL A 414 -3.38 -10.85 -17.53
N PRO A 415 -3.37 -9.52 -17.33
CA PRO A 415 -4.32 -8.62 -17.99
C PRO A 415 -4.03 -8.47 -19.49
N LEU A 416 -5.06 -8.04 -20.23
CA LEU A 416 -4.92 -7.46 -21.57
C LEU A 416 -4.92 -5.93 -21.44
N GLU A 417 -3.81 -5.27 -21.75
CA GLU A 417 -3.75 -3.82 -21.95
C GLU A 417 -4.09 -3.49 -23.41
N THR A 418 -4.94 -2.49 -23.65
CA THR A 418 -5.24 -2.02 -25.02
C THR A 418 -4.96 -0.53 -25.16
N ARG A 419 -4.36 -0.13 -26.28
CA ARG A 419 -3.99 1.26 -26.58
C ARG A 419 -4.73 1.78 -27.81
N PRO A 420 -5.13 3.07 -27.85
CA PRO A 420 -5.69 3.68 -29.05
C PRO A 420 -4.75 3.53 -30.25
N ALA A 421 -5.31 3.26 -31.43
CA ALA A 421 -4.53 3.13 -32.65
C ALA A 421 -3.59 4.33 -32.94
N ALA A 422 -3.98 5.54 -32.52
CA ALA A 422 -3.18 6.76 -32.64
C ALA A 422 -1.97 6.81 -31.68
N GLU A 423 -2.06 6.23 -30.48
CA GLU A 423 -0.90 6.04 -29.59
C GLU A 423 0.09 5.05 -30.23
N LEU A 424 -0.44 3.93 -30.71
CA LEU A 424 0.31 2.91 -31.45
C LEU A 424 0.81 3.36 -32.84
N ALA A 425 0.39 4.53 -33.33
CA ALA A 425 0.88 5.12 -34.57
C ALA A 425 2.15 5.95 -34.38
N ALA A 426 2.40 6.42 -33.15
CA ALA A 426 3.58 7.21 -32.77
C ALA A 426 4.75 6.36 -32.23
N VAL A 427 4.58 5.03 -32.18
CA VAL A 427 5.64 4.09 -31.76
C VAL A 427 6.46 3.66 -32.97
N ASP A 428 7.77 3.91 -32.93
CA ASP A 428 8.71 3.38 -33.91
C ASP A 428 8.77 1.84 -33.82
N VAL A 429 8.58 1.18 -34.96
CA VAL A 429 8.55 -0.29 -35.07
C VAL A 429 9.47 -0.77 -36.20
N PRO A 430 10.21 -1.88 -36.04
CA PRO A 430 11.16 -2.33 -37.05
C PRO A 430 10.50 -2.94 -38.30
N HIS A 431 9.27 -3.47 -38.20
CA HIS A 431 8.56 -4.08 -39.33
C HIS A 431 7.19 -3.41 -39.58
N PRO A 432 7.15 -2.15 -40.04
CA PRO A 432 5.89 -1.49 -40.38
C PRO A 432 5.16 -2.21 -41.54
N SER A 433 3.84 -2.03 -41.62
CA SER A 433 2.99 -2.54 -42.69
C SER A 433 1.97 -1.50 -43.10
N GLU A 434 2.02 -1.05 -44.36
CA GLU A 434 1.06 -0.08 -44.91
C GLU A 434 -0.37 -0.63 -44.94
N VAL A 435 -0.55 -1.95 -45.03
CA VAL A 435 -1.88 -2.59 -44.96
C VAL A 435 -2.46 -2.46 -43.55
N VAL A 436 -1.65 -2.69 -42.51
CA VAL A 436 -2.07 -2.50 -41.11
C VAL A 436 -2.30 -1.02 -40.82
N ARG A 437 -1.44 -0.12 -41.33
CA ARG A 437 -1.62 1.33 -41.20
C ARG A 437 -2.93 1.80 -41.86
N ALA A 438 -3.27 1.31 -43.04
CA ALA A 438 -4.49 1.69 -43.76
C ALA A 438 -5.78 1.11 -43.15
N VAL A 439 -5.73 -0.07 -42.51
CA VAL A 439 -6.91 -0.74 -41.94
C VAL A 439 -7.11 -0.43 -40.45
N VAL A 440 -6.03 -0.26 -39.70
CA VAL A 440 -6.03 -0.17 -38.22
C VAL A 440 -5.51 1.18 -37.71
N GLY A 441 -4.76 1.94 -38.53
CA GLY A 441 -4.20 3.25 -38.15
C GLY A 441 -2.78 3.22 -37.55
N THR A 442 -2.26 2.04 -37.19
CA THR A 442 -0.90 1.84 -36.64
C THR A 442 0.00 1.07 -37.62
N PRO A 443 1.31 1.34 -37.69
CA PRO A 443 2.23 0.59 -38.56
C PRO A 443 2.35 -0.91 -38.22
N SER A 444 2.19 -1.33 -36.96
CA SER A 444 2.34 -2.74 -36.56
C SER A 444 1.69 -2.99 -35.20
N VAL A 445 0.50 -3.60 -35.15
CA VAL A 445 -0.22 -3.80 -33.86
C VAL A 445 0.62 -4.56 -32.84
N ALA A 446 1.24 -5.68 -33.25
CA ALA A 446 2.03 -6.51 -32.34
C ALA A 446 3.27 -5.75 -31.79
N GLU A 447 4.08 -5.15 -32.65
CA GLU A 447 5.31 -4.47 -32.21
C GLU A 447 5.03 -3.16 -31.50
N ALA A 448 4.08 -2.34 -31.98
CA ALA A 448 3.74 -1.08 -31.33
C ALA A 448 3.13 -1.34 -29.95
N ALA A 449 2.23 -2.32 -29.80
CA ALA A 449 1.64 -2.64 -28.51
C ALA A 449 2.64 -3.28 -27.54
N ALA A 450 3.63 -4.05 -28.04
CA ALA A 450 4.74 -4.54 -27.20
C ALA A 450 5.65 -3.39 -26.72
N LEU A 451 5.94 -2.40 -27.58
CA LEU A 451 6.90 -1.32 -27.31
C LEU A 451 6.29 -0.10 -26.61
N ALA A 452 4.98 0.12 -26.70
CA ALA A 452 4.27 1.26 -26.11
C ALA A 452 4.58 1.43 -24.62
N GLY A 453 5.13 2.59 -24.25
CA GLY A 453 5.64 2.88 -22.90
C GLY A 453 7.17 2.80 -22.75
N GLY A 454 7.91 2.44 -23.80
CA GLY A 454 9.38 2.47 -23.82
C GLY A 454 10.05 1.10 -23.62
N GLY A 455 9.43 0.02 -24.12
CA GLY A 455 10.02 -1.32 -24.09
C GLY A 455 11.21 -1.48 -25.04
N THR A 456 12.09 -2.45 -24.76
CA THR A 456 13.13 -2.93 -25.68
C THR A 456 12.65 -4.22 -26.35
N LEU A 457 12.63 -4.27 -27.68
CA LEU A 457 12.17 -5.46 -28.42
C LEU A 457 13.11 -6.64 -28.20
N LEU A 458 12.57 -7.78 -27.75
CA LEU A 458 13.32 -9.05 -27.64
C LEU A 458 12.93 -10.05 -28.74
N VAL A 459 11.65 -10.05 -29.14
CA VAL A 459 11.13 -10.94 -30.18
C VAL A 459 10.39 -10.11 -31.23
N PRO A 460 10.92 -10.02 -32.47
CA PRO A 460 10.23 -9.37 -33.58
C PRO A 460 8.91 -10.03 -33.95
N LYS A 461 8.08 -9.31 -34.73
CA LYS A 461 6.78 -9.78 -35.19
C LYS A 461 6.84 -11.15 -35.87
N THR A 462 6.39 -12.17 -35.14
CA THR A 462 6.27 -13.56 -35.58
C THR A 462 4.80 -13.86 -35.84
N ALA A 463 4.48 -14.62 -36.90
CA ALA A 463 3.10 -14.81 -37.38
C ALA A 463 2.61 -16.26 -37.31
N SER A 464 1.29 -16.42 -37.22
CA SER A 464 0.55 -17.65 -37.51
C SER A 464 -0.43 -17.39 -38.67
N ALA A 465 -1.54 -18.15 -38.77
CA ALA A 465 -2.53 -17.94 -39.83
C ALA A 465 -3.44 -16.73 -39.56
N MET A 466 -3.78 -16.47 -38.29
CA MET A 466 -4.69 -15.40 -37.86
C MET A 466 -4.13 -14.50 -36.74
N ALA A 467 -2.93 -14.77 -36.21
CA ALA A 467 -2.28 -13.96 -35.17
C ALA A 467 -0.85 -13.53 -35.54
N THR A 468 -0.39 -12.51 -34.83
CA THR A 468 0.99 -12.00 -34.81
C THR A 468 1.36 -11.68 -33.37
N VAL A 469 2.58 -12.06 -32.97
CA VAL A 469 3.14 -11.82 -31.63
C VAL A 469 4.46 -11.08 -31.79
N ALA A 470 4.69 -10.09 -30.95
CA ALA A 470 6.01 -9.52 -30.65
C ALA A 470 6.18 -9.45 -29.13
N VAL A 471 7.40 -9.54 -28.62
CA VAL A 471 7.67 -9.48 -27.17
C VAL A 471 8.75 -8.44 -26.90
N ALA A 472 8.48 -7.54 -25.95
CA ALA A 472 9.44 -6.55 -25.49
C ALA A 472 9.63 -6.63 -23.96
N ARG A 473 10.86 -6.37 -23.50
CA ARG A 473 11.17 -6.18 -22.09
C ARG A 473 10.96 -4.71 -21.74
N HIS A 474 10.21 -4.44 -20.69
CA HIS A 474 10.04 -3.12 -20.11
C HIS A 474 10.98 -2.94 -18.91
N ALA A 475 11.43 -1.72 -18.70
CA ALA A 475 12.24 -1.39 -17.53
C ALA A 475 11.44 -1.61 -16.23
N PRO A 476 12.10 -2.02 -15.12
CA PRO A 476 11.45 -2.11 -13.83
C PRO A 476 10.87 -0.76 -13.41
N ARG A 477 9.58 -0.75 -13.05
CA ARG A 477 8.97 0.39 -12.36
C ARG A 477 9.30 0.25 -10.88
N GLY A 478 10.04 1.20 -10.31
CA GLY A 478 10.18 1.27 -8.87
C GLY A 478 8.91 1.82 -8.23
N ARG A 479 8.83 1.79 -6.89
CA ARG A 479 7.57 1.97 -6.17
C ARG A 479 7.72 2.94 -5.02
N LEU A 480 6.89 3.98 -4.99
CA LEU A 480 6.88 5.03 -3.98
C LEU A 480 5.59 4.94 -3.15
N ALA A 481 5.67 4.31 -1.99
CA ALA A 481 4.63 4.40 -0.97
C ALA A 481 4.77 5.73 -0.23
N VAL A 482 3.75 6.58 -0.25
CA VAL A 482 3.70 7.80 0.57
C VAL A 482 2.84 7.51 1.79
N VAL A 483 3.44 7.56 2.98
CA VAL A 483 2.91 6.91 4.17
C VAL A 483 2.55 7.89 5.28
N GLY A 484 1.25 8.06 5.54
CA GLY A 484 0.74 8.69 6.75
C GLY A 484 0.88 7.76 7.96
N LEU A 485 1.70 8.15 8.94
CA LEU A 485 1.98 7.34 10.14
C LEU A 485 0.89 7.42 11.22
N GLY A 486 -0.11 8.29 11.08
CA GLY A 486 -1.03 8.64 12.15
C GLY A 486 -0.47 9.71 13.10
N PRO A 487 -1.17 10.07 14.19
CA PRO A 487 -0.78 11.18 15.06
C PRO A 487 0.52 10.92 15.82
N GLY A 488 0.79 9.66 16.20
CA GLY A 488 2.05 9.22 16.79
C GLY A 488 1.97 7.86 17.51
N ALA A 489 0.84 7.60 18.18
CA ALA A 489 0.60 6.33 18.87
C ALA A 489 0.56 5.13 17.89
N PRO A 490 1.18 3.97 18.22
CA PRO A 490 1.25 2.82 17.31
C PRO A 490 -0.09 2.15 16.96
N ASP A 491 -1.10 2.26 17.81
CA ASP A 491 -2.46 1.75 17.59
C ASP A 491 -3.25 2.57 16.56
N LEU A 492 -2.90 3.84 16.38
CA LEU A 492 -3.47 4.74 15.37
C LEU A 492 -2.70 4.72 14.03
N ARG A 493 -1.70 3.84 13.90
CA ARG A 493 -0.97 3.55 12.65
C ARG A 493 -1.73 2.50 11.84
N THR A 494 -2.05 2.78 10.59
CA THR A 494 -2.85 1.84 9.79
C THR A 494 -2.07 0.56 9.47
N PRO A 495 -2.71 -0.63 9.43
CA PRO A 495 -2.04 -1.87 9.03
C PRO A 495 -1.40 -1.78 7.64
N ARG A 496 -1.96 -0.96 6.74
CA ARG A 496 -1.38 -0.65 5.43
C ARG A 496 -0.04 0.08 5.54
N ALA A 497 0.11 1.03 6.47
CA ALA A 497 1.39 1.69 6.73
C ALA A 497 2.44 0.68 7.22
N VAL A 498 2.07 -0.23 8.12
CA VAL A 498 2.96 -1.31 8.61
C VAL A 498 3.40 -2.24 7.48
N ALA A 499 2.49 -2.62 6.59
CA ALA A 499 2.79 -3.46 5.43
C ALA A 499 3.77 -2.79 4.46
N GLU A 500 3.57 -1.50 4.15
CA GLU A 500 4.45 -0.77 3.23
C GLU A 500 5.83 -0.48 3.82
N LEU A 501 5.92 -0.18 5.12
CA LEU A 501 7.21 -0.03 5.82
C LEU A 501 8.03 -1.33 5.77
N ARG A 502 7.39 -2.49 5.94
CA ARG A 502 8.03 -3.82 5.80
C ARG A 502 8.34 -4.20 4.35
N ARG A 503 7.67 -3.58 3.36
CA ARG A 503 7.96 -3.77 1.93
C ARG A 503 9.08 -2.84 1.42
N ALA A 504 9.48 -1.82 2.17
CA ALA A 504 10.51 -0.87 1.75
C ALA A 504 11.93 -1.48 1.77
N ALA A 505 12.66 -1.28 0.67
CA ALA A 505 14.13 -1.34 0.65
C ALA A 505 14.74 -0.02 1.14
N VAL A 506 14.07 1.11 0.89
CA VAL A 506 14.49 2.46 1.28
C VAL A 506 13.38 3.18 2.05
N VAL A 507 13.68 3.73 3.21
CA VAL A 507 12.77 4.60 3.98
C VAL A 507 13.32 6.02 3.96
N VAL A 508 12.48 6.97 3.56
CA VAL A 508 12.82 8.40 3.47
C VAL A 508 11.91 9.18 4.39
N GLY A 509 12.43 10.12 5.17
CA GLY A 509 11.60 10.88 6.11
C GLY A 509 12.34 11.89 6.96
N LEU A 510 11.57 12.64 7.75
CA LEU A 510 12.11 13.43 8.84
C LEU A 510 12.59 12.48 9.95
N ASP A 511 13.77 12.74 10.53
CA ASP A 511 14.39 11.97 11.61
C ASP A 511 13.40 11.45 12.69
N GLN A 512 12.66 12.35 13.34
CA GLN A 512 11.69 12.02 14.39
C GLN A 512 10.50 11.15 13.92
N TYR A 513 10.28 10.99 12.61
CA TYR A 513 9.24 10.11 12.03
C TYR A 513 9.82 8.75 11.63
N VAL A 514 11.08 8.73 11.18
CA VAL A 514 11.85 7.49 10.97
C VAL A 514 12.07 6.77 12.29
N ASP A 515 12.36 7.50 13.37
CA ASP A 515 12.57 6.91 14.71
C ASP A 515 11.32 6.17 15.24
N GLN A 516 10.11 6.64 14.89
CA GLN A 516 8.84 6.02 15.29
C GLN A 516 8.55 4.67 14.60
N VAL A 517 9.31 4.29 13.57
CA VAL A 517 9.06 3.09 12.75
C VAL A 517 10.25 2.12 12.68
N ARG A 518 11.34 2.37 13.42
CA ARG A 518 12.56 1.52 13.39
C ARG A 518 12.29 0.06 13.74
N ASP A 519 11.30 -0.19 14.59
CA ASP A 519 10.80 -1.51 14.99
C ASP A 519 10.14 -2.30 13.85
N LEU A 520 9.70 -1.61 12.79
CA LEU A 520 9.05 -2.19 11.61
C LEU A 520 9.99 -2.37 10.42
N LEU A 521 11.21 -1.81 10.48
CA LEU A 521 12.16 -1.85 9.36
C LEU A 521 12.91 -3.19 9.35
N ARG A 522 13.22 -3.69 8.15
CA ARG A 522 13.91 -4.96 7.98
C ARG A 522 15.44 -4.82 8.09
N PRO A 523 16.16 -5.88 8.47
CA PRO A 523 17.61 -5.94 8.26
C PRO A 523 17.94 -5.59 6.80
N GLY A 524 18.84 -4.62 6.61
CA GLY A 524 19.22 -4.10 5.29
C GLY A 524 18.39 -2.92 4.76
N THR A 525 17.30 -2.48 5.43
CA THR A 525 16.55 -1.29 4.99
C THR A 525 17.44 -0.05 5.04
N ARG A 526 17.65 0.60 3.89
CA ARG A 526 18.38 1.87 3.76
C ARG A 526 17.51 3.00 4.31
N VAL A 527 18.11 3.89 5.10
CA VAL A 527 17.40 4.99 5.75
C VAL A 527 17.96 6.33 5.29
N LEU A 528 17.15 7.12 4.60
CA LEU A 528 17.45 8.49 4.17
C LEU A 528 16.66 9.46 5.05
N ALA A 529 17.18 9.67 6.27
CA ALA A 529 16.65 10.66 7.20
C ALA A 529 17.27 12.04 6.95
N SER A 530 16.47 13.10 7.04
CA SER A 530 16.95 14.49 7.04
C SER A 530 16.19 15.36 8.03
N GLY A 531 16.73 16.53 8.38
CA GLY A 531 16.17 17.42 9.40
C GLY A 531 15.02 18.32 8.92
N LEU A 532 14.59 19.24 9.80
CA LEU A 532 13.55 20.24 9.47
C LEU A 532 13.99 21.15 8.30
N GLY A 533 13.03 21.57 7.47
CA GLY A 533 13.26 22.42 6.30
C GLY A 533 13.66 21.69 5.00
N ALA A 534 14.21 20.48 5.09
CA ALA A 534 14.65 19.69 3.93
C ALA A 534 13.51 18.92 3.21
N GLU A 535 12.33 19.53 3.05
CA GLU A 535 11.14 18.86 2.47
C GLU A 535 11.27 18.62 0.97
N GLU A 536 11.68 19.64 0.22
CA GLU A 536 11.95 19.56 -1.23
C GLU A 536 13.03 18.51 -1.56
N GLU A 537 14.07 18.43 -0.71
CA GLU A 537 15.15 17.45 -0.83
C GLU A 537 14.66 16.01 -0.54
N ARG A 538 13.87 15.80 0.53
CA ARG A 538 13.27 14.48 0.82
C ARG A 538 12.38 13.98 -0.32
N ALA A 539 11.58 14.87 -0.88
CA ALA A 539 10.70 14.53 -1.99
C ALA A 539 11.51 14.06 -3.21
N ARG A 540 12.54 14.82 -3.60
CA ARG A 540 13.45 14.43 -4.70
C ARG A 540 14.21 13.14 -4.40
N ALA A 541 14.73 12.95 -3.18
CA ALA A 541 15.46 11.74 -2.81
C ALA A 541 14.57 10.49 -2.89
N ALA A 542 13.35 10.55 -2.37
CA ALA A 542 12.41 9.44 -2.42
C ALA A 542 11.97 9.10 -3.85
N VAL A 543 11.71 10.12 -4.67
CA VAL A 543 11.40 9.92 -6.09
C VAL A 543 12.60 9.36 -6.85
N ALA A 544 13.81 9.88 -6.64
CA ALA A 544 15.02 9.41 -7.33
C ALA A 544 15.32 7.92 -7.04
N GLU A 545 15.23 7.50 -5.78
CA GLU A 545 15.38 6.09 -5.38
C GLU A 545 14.32 5.20 -6.05
N ALA A 546 13.06 5.63 -6.08
CA ALA A 546 12.00 4.91 -6.79
C ALA A 546 12.22 4.91 -8.31
N THR A 547 12.71 6.00 -8.90
CA THR A 547 13.01 6.12 -10.33
C THR A 547 14.12 5.16 -10.76
N VAL A 548 15.07 4.83 -9.88
CA VAL A 548 16.08 3.79 -10.13
C VAL A 548 15.62 2.39 -9.71
N GLY A 549 14.31 2.15 -9.57
CA GLY A 549 13.72 0.82 -9.40
C GLY A 549 13.46 0.36 -7.96
N GLN A 550 13.80 1.14 -6.93
CA GLN A 550 13.67 0.71 -5.53
C GLN A 550 12.21 0.63 -5.05
N ALA A 551 11.97 -0.17 -3.99
CA ALA A 551 10.78 -0.03 -3.15
C ALA A 551 11.04 1.00 -2.04
N VAL A 552 10.37 2.15 -2.13
CA VAL A 552 10.57 3.31 -1.26
C VAL A 552 9.32 3.58 -0.42
N ALA A 553 9.50 3.84 0.88
CA ALA A 553 8.47 4.41 1.74
C ALA A 553 8.87 5.82 2.20
N LEU A 554 8.13 6.83 1.75
CA LEU A 554 8.28 8.22 2.16
C LEU A 554 7.30 8.53 3.30
N VAL A 555 7.81 8.71 4.53
CA VAL A 555 6.99 8.80 5.74
C VAL A 555 6.67 10.23 6.17
N GLY A 556 5.45 10.44 6.66
CA GLY A 556 4.99 11.69 7.27
C GLY A 556 4.04 11.45 8.45
N SER A 557 4.03 12.36 9.42
CA SER A 557 3.07 12.35 10.52
C SER A 557 1.64 12.65 10.06
N GLY A 558 0.65 12.09 10.75
CA GLY A 558 -0.76 12.30 10.43
C GLY A 558 -1.16 11.56 9.15
N ASP A 559 -1.77 12.28 8.23
CA ASP A 559 -1.99 11.82 6.86
C ASP A 559 -1.00 12.49 5.90
N ALA A 560 -0.43 11.73 4.96
CA ALA A 560 0.61 12.25 4.06
C ALA A 560 0.10 13.33 3.06
N GLY A 561 -1.21 13.42 2.82
CA GLY A 561 -1.83 14.47 2.01
C GLY A 561 -2.14 15.75 2.78
N VAL A 562 -2.14 15.74 4.12
CA VAL A 562 -2.54 16.89 4.94
C VAL A 562 -1.31 17.66 5.42
N TYR A 563 -0.85 18.61 4.62
CA TYR A 563 0.33 19.45 4.87
C TYR A 563 1.61 18.63 5.11
N ALA A 564 1.78 17.56 4.33
CA ALA A 564 2.87 16.60 4.44
C ALA A 564 3.36 16.15 3.05
N MET A 565 4.19 15.11 3.03
CA MET A 565 5.10 14.78 1.92
C MET A 565 4.44 14.38 0.58
N ALA A 566 3.12 14.17 0.49
CA ALA A 566 2.50 13.69 -0.76
C ALA A 566 2.58 14.69 -1.92
N SER A 567 2.26 15.99 -1.69
CA SER A 567 2.32 17.01 -2.76
C SER A 567 3.73 17.15 -3.35
N PRO A 568 4.78 17.50 -2.56
CA PRO A 568 6.11 17.73 -3.12
C PRO A 568 6.72 16.47 -3.76
N ALA A 569 6.32 15.26 -3.33
CA ALA A 569 6.77 14.03 -3.96
C ALA A 569 6.05 13.76 -5.30
N LEU A 570 4.74 14.00 -5.37
CA LEU A 570 3.96 13.85 -6.62
C LEU A 570 4.34 14.90 -7.66
N GLU A 571 4.79 16.09 -7.25
CA GLU A 571 5.31 17.14 -8.14
C GLU A 571 6.60 16.75 -8.88
N TYR A 572 7.33 15.71 -8.42
CA TYR A 572 8.51 15.16 -9.11
C TYR A 572 8.29 13.75 -9.69
N ALA A 573 7.15 13.10 -9.39
CA ALA A 573 6.86 11.76 -9.86
C ALA A 573 6.60 11.72 -11.38
N ASP A 574 7.09 10.68 -12.07
CA ASP A 574 6.82 10.46 -13.48
C ASP A 574 6.42 9.00 -13.79
N GLY A 575 6.15 8.73 -15.07
CA GLY A 575 5.67 7.45 -15.56
C GLY A 575 6.59 6.25 -15.30
N ARG A 576 7.80 6.41 -14.77
CA ARG A 576 8.72 5.33 -14.38
C ARG A 576 8.43 4.72 -13.01
N ILE A 577 7.58 5.34 -12.18
CA ILE A 577 7.30 4.85 -10.82
C ILE A 577 5.82 4.54 -10.56
N ASP A 578 5.57 3.57 -9.68
CA ASP A 578 4.26 3.25 -9.14
C ASP A 578 4.08 3.93 -7.79
N VAL A 579 3.18 4.92 -7.70
CA VAL A 579 2.92 5.66 -6.47
C VAL A 579 1.73 5.05 -5.72
N VAL A 580 1.88 4.86 -4.40
CA VAL A 580 0.85 4.30 -3.52
C VAL A 580 0.60 5.25 -2.36
N GLY A 581 -0.59 5.84 -2.31
CA GLY A 581 -1.04 6.63 -1.16
C GLY A 581 -1.49 5.73 -0.01
N VAL A 582 -0.87 5.85 1.16
CA VAL A 582 -1.28 5.16 2.38
C VAL A 582 -1.85 6.17 3.37
N PRO A 583 -3.16 6.12 3.67
CA PRO A 583 -3.79 7.08 4.57
C PRO A 583 -3.38 6.84 6.03
N GLY A 584 -3.36 7.93 6.79
CA GLY A 584 -3.12 7.93 8.24
C GLY A 584 -4.15 8.77 8.98
N VAL A 585 -4.30 8.55 10.29
CA VAL A 585 -5.17 9.39 11.12
C VAL A 585 -4.54 10.78 11.26
N THR A 586 -5.09 11.77 10.56
CA THR A 586 -4.53 13.13 10.60
C THR A 586 -4.73 13.81 11.95
N ALA A 587 -3.80 14.70 12.33
CA ALA A 587 -3.71 15.27 13.68
C ALA A 587 -4.99 16.00 14.13
N GLY A 588 -5.73 16.60 13.19
CA GLY A 588 -7.01 17.26 13.45
C GLY A 588 -8.15 16.30 13.80
N LEU A 589 -8.14 15.05 13.29
CA LEU A 589 -9.12 14.04 13.70
C LEU A 589 -8.83 13.53 15.12
N ALA A 590 -7.54 13.29 15.43
CA ALA A 590 -7.11 12.95 16.79
C ALA A 590 -7.46 14.07 17.79
N ALA A 591 -7.14 15.33 17.46
CA ALA A 591 -7.52 16.49 18.25
C ALA A 591 -9.04 16.64 18.40
N ALA A 592 -9.81 16.40 17.35
CA ALA A 592 -11.27 16.47 17.41
C ALA A 592 -11.86 15.40 18.35
N ALA A 593 -11.38 14.17 18.31
CA ALA A 593 -11.82 13.09 19.20
C ALA A 593 -11.52 13.40 20.68
N LEU A 594 -10.35 13.99 20.96
CA LEU A 594 -9.95 14.43 22.30
C LEU A 594 -10.77 15.63 22.80
N LEU A 595 -11.19 16.53 21.92
CA LEU A 595 -12.08 17.65 22.25
C LEU A 595 -13.56 17.23 22.38
N GLY A 596 -14.01 16.20 21.66
CA GLY A 596 -15.37 15.68 21.66
C GLY A 596 -15.93 15.49 20.25
N ALA A 597 -16.80 16.42 19.82
CA ALA A 597 -17.38 16.46 18.48
C ALA A 597 -17.36 17.88 17.86
N PRO A 598 -16.20 18.58 17.81
CA PRO A 598 -16.11 19.91 17.21
C PRO A 598 -16.31 19.89 15.69
N ILE A 599 -15.97 18.80 15.01
CA ILE A 599 -16.17 18.61 13.56
C ILE A 599 -17.51 17.93 13.24
N GLY A 600 -18.53 18.12 14.08
CA GLY A 600 -19.87 17.57 13.90
C GLY A 600 -20.65 18.15 12.72
N HIS A 601 -20.15 19.21 12.09
CA HIS A 601 -20.69 19.91 10.92
C HIS A 601 -19.51 20.25 9.96
N ASP A 602 -19.81 20.99 8.89
CA ASP A 602 -18.83 21.54 7.94
C ASP A 602 -17.65 22.23 8.64
N HIS A 603 -16.45 21.88 8.17
CA HIS A 603 -15.19 22.30 8.77
C HIS A 603 -14.09 22.42 7.71
N VAL A 604 -13.03 23.15 8.04
CA VAL A 604 -11.91 23.42 7.13
C VAL A 604 -10.56 23.24 7.83
N TYR A 605 -9.62 22.67 7.11
CA TYR A 605 -8.21 22.57 7.50
C TYR A 605 -7.45 23.80 6.98
N LEU A 606 -6.69 24.48 7.83
CA LEU A 606 -5.91 25.67 7.47
C LEU A 606 -4.50 25.61 8.09
N SER A 607 -3.45 25.60 7.27
CA SER A 607 -2.07 25.79 7.73
C SER A 607 -1.78 27.29 7.92
N LEU A 608 -1.22 27.66 9.07
CA LEU A 608 -0.72 29.02 9.35
C LEU A 608 0.80 29.16 9.08
N SER A 609 1.37 28.27 8.26
CA SER A 609 2.75 28.39 7.78
C SER A 609 2.78 29.19 6.48
N ASP A 610 3.38 30.37 6.53
CA ASP A 610 3.56 31.31 5.42
C ASP A 610 4.83 31.03 4.58
N LEU A 611 5.66 30.07 4.98
CA LEU A 611 6.94 29.70 4.34
C LEU A 611 6.83 29.46 2.82
N HIS A 612 5.74 28.83 2.38
CA HIS A 612 5.45 28.52 0.97
C HIS A 612 4.04 28.99 0.54
N THR A 613 3.44 29.93 1.28
CA THR A 613 2.11 30.48 0.96
C THR A 613 2.06 31.92 1.47
N PRO A 614 1.99 32.94 0.59
CA PRO A 614 1.94 34.33 1.03
C PRO A 614 0.83 34.58 2.05
N TRP A 615 1.10 35.40 3.07
CA TRP A 615 0.19 35.61 4.20
C TRP A 615 -1.19 36.07 3.74
N GLU A 616 -1.26 36.91 2.72
CA GLU A 616 -2.49 37.44 2.13
C GLU A 616 -3.39 36.33 1.56
N VAL A 617 -2.82 35.17 1.21
CA VAL A 617 -3.57 33.97 0.78
C VAL A 617 -4.12 33.21 1.98
N ILE A 618 -3.36 33.13 3.08
CA ILE A 618 -3.81 32.53 4.34
C ILE A 618 -4.94 33.39 4.94
N GLU A 619 -4.75 34.70 4.99
CA GLU A 619 -5.73 35.67 5.50
C GLU A 619 -7.06 35.61 4.75
N ARG A 620 -7.06 35.55 3.40
CA ARG A 620 -8.29 35.34 2.62
C ARG A 620 -8.98 34.01 2.92
N ARG A 621 -8.23 32.92 3.09
CA ARG A 621 -8.77 31.60 3.45
C ARG A 621 -9.40 31.61 4.86
N VAL A 622 -8.76 32.29 5.81
CA VAL A 622 -9.25 32.48 7.18
C VAL A 622 -10.50 33.37 7.20
N ALA A 623 -10.52 34.46 6.44
CA ALA A 623 -11.67 35.34 6.31
C ALA A 623 -12.89 34.60 5.73
N ALA A 624 -12.71 33.85 4.64
CA ALA A 624 -13.78 33.05 4.05
C ALA A 624 -14.31 31.96 5.01
N ALA A 625 -13.43 31.31 5.79
CA ALA A 625 -13.84 30.35 6.81
C ALA A 625 -14.59 31.01 7.99
N ALA A 626 -14.23 32.24 8.34
CA ALA A 626 -14.93 33.03 9.34
C ALA A 626 -16.32 33.46 8.81
N GLU A 627 -16.41 34.00 7.60
CA GLU A 627 -17.65 34.43 6.95
C GLU A 627 -18.65 33.27 6.77
N ALA A 628 -18.21 32.12 6.27
CA ALA A 628 -19.06 30.94 6.00
C ALA A 628 -19.42 30.10 7.26
N ASP A 629 -19.28 30.66 8.47
CA ASP A 629 -19.48 30.03 9.78
C ASP A 629 -18.82 28.64 9.99
N LEU A 630 -17.74 28.33 9.27
CA LEU A 630 -17.06 27.04 9.36
C LEU A 630 -16.32 26.86 10.69
N VAL A 631 -16.21 25.59 11.12
CA VAL A 631 -15.26 25.17 12.16
C VAL A 631 -13.87 25.08 11.53
N ALA A 632 -12.86 25.69 12.13
CA ALA A 632 -11.51 25.75 11.55
C ALA A 632 -10.49 24.96 12.39
N LEU A 633 -9.77 24.03 11.75
CA LEU A 633 -8.67 23.27 12.34
C LEU A 633 -7.34 23.84 11.83
N LEU A 634 -6.65 24.55 12.71
CA LEU A 634 -5.45 25.33 12.43
C LEU A 634 -4.20 24.48 12.67
N TYR A 635 -3.46 24.23 11.59
CA TYR A 635 -2.21 23.46 11.55
C TYR A 635 -1.01 24.41 11.48
N ASN A 636 0.16 23.92 11.91
CA ASN A 636 1.38 24.72 12.02
C ASN A 636 1.19 26.07 12.75
N PRO A 637 0.33 26.15 13.80
CA PRO A 637 -0.35 27.38 14.18
C PRO A 637 0.59 28.44 14.79
N ARG A 638 1.70 28.00 15.40
CA ARG A 638 2.69 28.84 16.04
C ARG A 638 4.08 28.20 16.02
N SER A 639 5.13 29.01 15.88
CA SER A 639 6.52 28.62 16.05
C SER A 639 7.35 29.75 16.66
N ARG A 640 8.62 29.51 17.02
CA ARG A 640 9.52 30.55 17.59
C ARG A 640 9.75 31.77 16.68
N ALA A 641 9.54 31.64 15.37
CA ALA A 641 9.67 32.72 14.39
C ALA A 641 8.31 33.15 13.79
N ARG A 642 7.21 32.50 14.22
CA ARG A 642 5.84 32.69 13.72
C ARG A 642 4.88 32.64 14.90
N ASP A 643 4.90 33.68 15.73
CA ASP A 643 4.16 33.76 16.98
C ASP A 643 2.94 34.70 16.94
N TRP A 644 2.84 35.54 15.91
CA TRP A 644 1.78 36.53 15.73
C TRP A 644 0.60 36.04 14.88
N GLN A 645 0.83 35.09 13.96
CA GLN A 645 -0.16 34.63 12.97
C GLN A 645 -1.46 34.15 13.63
N LEU A 646 -1.36 33.29 14.65
CA LEU A 646 -2.52 32.82 15.41
C LEU A 646 -3.31 33.97 16.06
N GLY A 647 -2.62 34.99 16.57
CA GLY A 647 -3.24 36.19 17.15
C GLY A 647 -3.91 37.10 16.13
N ALA A 648 -3.52 37.03 14.85
CA ALA A 648 -4.26 37.66 13.76
C ALA A 648 -5.51 36.84 13.39
N VAL A 649 -5.36 35.53 13.21
CA VAL A 649 -6.46 34.60 12.88
C VAL A 649 -7.60 34.65 13.90
N LEU A 650 -7.28 34.65 15.20
CA LEU A 650 -8.28 34.73 16.26
C LEU A 650 -9.07 36.06 16.23
N LYS A 651 -8.47 37.18 15.79
CA LYS A 651 -9.18 38.45 15.60
C LYS A 651 -10.15 38.38 14.42
N THR A 652 -9.75 37.74 13.31
CA THR A 652 -10.63 37.53 12.14
C THR A 652 -11.83 36.66 12.50
N PHE A 653 -11.65 35.61 13.31
CA PHE A 653 -12.79 34.85 13.85
C PHE A 653 -13.60 35.66 14.87
N ALA A 654 -12.98 36.46 15.74
CA ALA A 654 -13.70 37.31 16.71
C ALA A 654 -14.63 38.35 16.06
N ALA A 655 -14.36 38.76 14.82
CA ALA A 655 -15.27 39.62 14.05
C ALA A 655 -16.54 38.90 13.54
N HIS A 656 -16.52 37.56 13.49
CA HIS A 656 -17.58 36.71 12.90
C HIS A 656 -18.13 35.66 13.89
N ARG A 657 -17.74 35.69 15.16
CA ARG A 657 -18.09 34.71 16.19
C ARG A 657 -18.42 35.41 17.52
N PRO A 658 -19.39 34.91 18.30
CA PRO A 658 -19.55 35.33 19.70
C PRO A 658 -18.24 35.21 20.50
N PRO A 659 -17.93 36.14 21.42
CA PRO A 659 -16.75 36.06 22.30
C PRO A 659 -16.66 34.76 23.13
N ALA A 660 -17.80 34.10 23.34
CA ALA A 660 -17.94 32.83 24.05
C ALA A 660 -17.82 31.58 23.17
N THR A 661 -17.64 31.71 21.84
CA THR A 661 -17.43 30.56 20.94
C THR A 661 -16.23 29.74 21.41
N PRO A 662 -16.37 28.41 21.63
CA PRO A 662 -15.29 27.58 22.12
C PRO A 662 -14.12 27.50 21.15
N VAL A 663 -12.91 27.44 21.71
CA VAL A 663 -11.67 27.12 21.00
C VAL A 663 -10.95 26.03 21.78
N GLY A 664 -10.65 24.92 21.11
CA GLY A 664 -9.82 23.85 21.65
C GLY A 664 -8.38 23.99 21.20
N VAL A 665 -7.44 23.72 22.10
CA VAL A 665 -6.03 23.47 21.76
C VAL A 665 -5.72 22.04 22.18
N VAL A 666 -5.22 21.23 21.26
CA VAL A 666 -4.70 19.90 21.57
C VAL A 666 -3.24 19.84 21.17
N ARG A 667 -2.37 19.60 22.15
CA ARG A 667 -0.93 19.50 22.00
C ARG A 667 -0.52 18.04 22.19
N ASN A 668 0.44 17.55 21.39
CA ASN A 668 0.92 16.17 21.45
C ASN A 668 -0.23 15.12 21.39
N ALA A 669 -1.23 15.33 20.54
CA ALA A 669 -2.35 14.40 20.36
C ALA A 669 -1.83 12.97 20.12
N SER A 670 -2.26 12.03 20.97
CA SER A 670 -1.83 10.63 20.95
C SER A 670 -0.31 10.45 21.01
N ARG A 671 0.37 11.21 21.86
CA ARG A 671 1.80 11.11 22.20
C ARG A 671 2.05 11.42 23.67
N ASP A 672 3.25 11.12 24.15
CA ASP A 672 3.69 11.52 25.49
C ASP A 672 3.58 13.05 25.70
N GLY A 673 3.01 13.45 26.84
CA GLY A 673 2.72 14.85 27.12
C GLY A 673 1.54 15.43 26.32
N GLU A 674 0.59 14.59 25.90
CA GLU A 674 -0.72 15.02 25.41
C GLU A 674 -1.38 16.01 26.38
N GLN A 675 -1.90 17.11 25.86
CA GLN A 675 -2.61 18.12 26.63
C GLN A 675 -3.81 18.64 25.84
N VAL A 676 -4.97 18.70 26.50
CA VAL A 676 -6.20 19.29 25.97
C VAL A 676 -6.55 20.54 26.79
N HIS A 677 -6.63 21.68 26.12
CA HIS A 677 -7.01 22.95 26.73
C HIS A 677 -8.25 23.51 26.02
N LEU A 678 -9.28 23.87 26.79
CA LEU A 678 -10.50 24.52 26.30
C LEU A 678 -10.51 25.98 26.75
N ALA A 679 -10.70 26.87 25.78
CA ALA A 679 -10.85 28.31 25.95
C ALA A 679 -12.03 28.80 25.07
N THR A 680 -12.15 30.11 24.92
CA THR A 680 -13.03 30.75 23.92
C THR A 680 -12.22 31.70 23.03
N VAL A 681 -12.84 32.15 21.93
CA VAL A 681 -12.22 33.13 21.00
C VAL A 681 -11.72 34.39 21.71
N ALA A 682 -12.36 34.81 22.80
CA ALA A 682 -11.95 35.97 23.61
C ALA A 682 -11.01 35.66 24.79
N THR A 683 -10.69 34.39 25.06
CA THR A 683 -9.92 33.98 26.25
C THR A 683 -8.70 33.10 25.96
N LEU A 684 -8.53 32.58 24.74
CA LEU A 684 -7.32 31.85 24.36
C LEU A 684 -6.12 32.79 24.27
N ASP A 685 -5.13 32.57 25.12
CA ASP A 685 -3.77 33.14 25.00
C ASP A 685 -2.97 32.36 23.92
N PRO A 686 -2.54 32.99 22.81
CA PRO A 686 -1.70 32.34 21.81
C PRO A 686 -0.37 31.78 22.36
N ALA A 687 0.11 32.27 23.51
CA ALA A 687 1.38 31.84 24.09
C ALA A 687 1.42 30.35 24.48
N VAL A 688 0.25 29.75 24.81
CA VAL A 688 0.15 28.32 25.18
C VAL A 688 0.27 27.37 23.98
N VAL A 689 0.23 27.90 22.75
CA VAL A 689 0.23 27.11 21.51
C VAL A 689 1.65 27.03 20.93
N ASP A 690 2.06 25.83 20.53
CA ASP A 690 3.35 25.55 19.90
C ASP A 690 3.20 24.77 18.57
N MET A 691 4.32 24.33 17.99
CA MET A 691 4.35 23.59 16.72
C MET A 691 3.84 22.14 16.81
N TYR A 692 3.59 21.62 18.02
CA TYR A 692 3.01 20.30 18.27
C TYR A 692 1.51 20.38 18.62
N SER A 693 0.92 21.56 18.41
CA SER A 693 -0.46 21.89 18.75
C SER A 693 -1.35 21.97 17.50
N VAL A 694 -2.57 21.45 17.59
CA VAL A 694 -3.68 21.78 16.67
C VAL A 694 -4.66 22.67 17.42
N VAL A 695 -5.07 23.79 16.81
CA VAL A 695 -6.10 24.68 17.38
C VAL A 695 -7.39 24.50 16.60
N VAL A 696 -8.50 24.28 17.29
CA VAL A 696 -9.83 24.07 16.69
C VAL A 696 -10.75 25.20 17.13
N VAL A 697 -11.10 26.09 16.19
CA VAL A 697 -12.01 27.23 16.41
C VAL A 697 -13.42 26.83 16.01
N GLY A 698 -14.39 27.02 16.90
CA GLY A 698 -15.79 26.67 16.64
C GLY A 698 -16.52 27.60 15.65
N SER A 699 -17.62 27.10 15.10
CA SER A 699 -18.69 27.90 14.50
C SER A 699 -19.49 28.66 15.55
N SER A 700 -20.37 29.56 15.12
CA SER A 700 -21.32 30.29 15.99
C SER A 700 -22.22 29.37 16.82
N GLN A 701 -22.51 28.17 16.30
CA GLN A 701 -23.35 27.15 16.96
C GLN A 701 -22.58 26.21 17.90
N THR A 702 -21.24 26.27 17.89
CA THR A 702 -20.39 25.38 18.69
C THR A 702 -20.51 25.72 20.17
N ARG A 703 -20.68 24.70 21.03
CA ARG A 703 -20.87 24.87 22.47
C ARG A 703 -20.15 23.78 23.27
N VAL A 704 -19.89 24.06 24.56
CA VAL A 704 -19.41 23.03 25.49
C VAL A 704 -20.61 22.27 26.07
N VAL A 705 -20.56 20.94 26.01
CA VAL A 705 -21.55 20.01 26.57
C VAL A 705 -20.79 18.94 27.35
N ALA A 706 -21.12 18.76 28.63
CA ALA A 706 -20.42 17.81 29.53
C ALA A 706 -18.87 17.91 29.49
N GLY A 707 -18.35 19.14 29.41
CA GLY A 707 -16.90 19.41 29.32
C GLY A 707 -16.25 19.11 27.96
N ARG A 708 -17.03 18.77 26.93
CA ARG A 708 -16.57 18.49 25.56
C ARG A 708 -17.07 19.54 24.58
N MET A 709 -16.28 19.84 23.55
CA MET A 709 -16.64 20.77 22.48
C MET A 709 -17.54 20.06 21.46
N VAL A 710 -18.73 20.60 21.20
CA VAL A 710 -19.75 19.98 20.35
C VAL A 710 -20.33 20.99 19.36
N THR A 711 -20.24 20.66 18.07
CA THR A 711 -20.90 21.40 16.98
C THR A 711 -22.16 20.64 16.54
N PRO A 712 -23.37 21.20 16.73
CA PRO A 712 -24.62 20.51 16.39
C PRO A 712 -24.77 20.25 14.89
N ARG A 713 -25.40 19.13 14.51
CA ARG A 713 -25.71 18.73 13.12
C ARG A 713 -26.87 19.50 12.45
N GLY A 714 -27.35 20.59 13.02
CA GLY A 714 -28.48 21.39 12.52
C GLY A 714 -29.87 20.73 12.56
N TYR A 715 -30.00 19.43 12.30
CA TYR A 715 -31.28 18.74 12.18
C TYR A 715 -32.13 18.78 13.46
N ARG A 716 -33.43 19.06 13.29
CA ARG A 716 -34.43 18.60 14.25
C ARG A 716 -34.52 17.08 14.15
N TRP A 717 -34.02 16.37 15.15
CA TRP A 717 -34.31 14.95 15.33
C TRP A 717 -35.83 14.75 15.31
N GLN A 718 -36.32 13.89 14.42
CA GLN A 718 -37.70 13.43 14.45
C GLN A 718 -37.91 12.70 15.79
N ARG A 719 -39.05 12.97 16.44
CA ARG A 719 -39.44 12.43 17.74
C ARG A 719 -40.54 11.38 17.56
#